data_AF-A0A1H7X677-F1
#
_entry.id   AF-A0A1H7X677-F1
#
_cell.length_a   1.000
_cell.length_b   1.000
_cell.length_c   1.000
_cell.angle_alpha   90.00
_cell.angle_beta   90.00
_cell.angle_gamma   90.00
#
_symmetry.space_group_name_H-M   'P 1'
#
loop_
_entity.id
_entity.type
_entity.pdbx_description
1 polymer ?
#
loop_
_entity_poly.entity_id
_entity_poly.type
_entity_poly.pdbx_seq_one_letter_code
_entity_poly.pdbx_strand_id
1 'polypeptide(L)'
;MEWVIFGLLFGFFFFVIVPWAALRASGRSAAALEQIVQLKSELAALREELASLKLSGVAATGVESVEAAAIAAEPSPPVTIQPEADEPAGPVVAPGPIAPTLDEVPPEAIALAARTGDETLPEPAADPAPTPFDRFEQEVRPEADAEAAAQPPGRDIEETIGSRWAVWVGGVALAFGGLFLVRYSIEAGMFGPGVRLLMGAAFALLLAGASEYLRRREGLLPFNAPGVLLNANIPSVLAGVSVLAGFGVVFAAHAIYGFIGATPAFAIMALIGLSALAASLLHGPALGLFGLVGSYVTPFLIASTVPAFATLSFFIAFVTATAFVLHARRPSRIVTLAAVAGHGAWTVMIAFAMRGLLWPSFLAMAGAVLAWLLLKELPLLLRRSEVVRGRLVSFDITGFVAIAVPLVIAGVLWVAMGAQGPLHVAILVTVAVGIVAAVRHRDLAPLALVAGAGAVGMVLLWPRQDGPLGLSPATLLDLVRLSIAPDAGPGLVWTAALFGAVIAGLPFAALATRRWAGSGGYVERGCLAFASALAPVLLLLATTLRVNGFERAPGFAALAALLVAALFLASELLLRVERARTRSRGNPLALIGSAAYAAAGAIALGVAVALALRETWLVVGFAISAAGLAILARIRPIPLLRTMSASLATAAFVRWLWAPILTDMGAWPLLNWLIPAYALPALCFWVAALALRDGQDRPKTVHQAFAAFFTAAFVLLQVHQVFVGPDLTPDLAWIAGHYAQPRNRLFEEVACLTMAAGLLGAGFQRLARLVGDTPFRIAGLAAAALTILLAVGGLGALLNPLFDGTTVDGWSVLNRLLWYVVAGSVLGALGFTMGREDSSPVANALSACGAFLVSLGIVLITRQAFAGPQLSPLDGASVGYAEAVMITVVLIALTAAARLWHDAAPGLMARFSVSTLGAIAIGWAVLALGFGRNPFLDGSAVEGPVIFNRILWGYGLTTLALAGAAWWLRDGLATLSRAFGLAAAAAAIGCAFLLLRHGLHGPTLSSEVPITLAESGIYASLAFMLAIGVMIAGAVRWQGRSAQIDPLVATLASCGFFAVAAFIASPAMTDQPLAGIPILDNALLGYLLPAALAFAAAAWAQAYLRRPLIVRIYGIAAILGALAYVVTEVRRAFVGADLFGTDVSAGELYAYSAAILFYGVALLALGFRVRSRDLRLASLGIVTIAICKAFLVDMSGLEGLLRALSFIGLGGSLVAIGLAYQRVLRRGTETAAPASA
;
A
#
# COMPACT_ATOMS: atom_id res chain seq x y z
N MET A 1 28.85 26.24 -44.70
CA MET A 1 30.16 25.55 -44.55
C MET A 1 30.09 24.44 -43.48
N GLU A 2 29.39 24.66 -42.37
CA GLU A 2 29.31 23.74 -41.22
C GLU A 2 28.92 22.28 -41.57
N TRP A 3 27.95 22.07 -42.47
CA TRP A 3 27.53 20.72 -42.88
C TRP A 3 28.64 19.85 -43.50
N VAL A 4 29.68 20.44 -44.10
CA VAL A 4 30.84 19.69 -44.62
C VAL A 4 31.75 19.23 -43.47
N ILE A 5 31.91 20.07 -42.44
CA ILE A 5 32.67 19.72 -41.23
C ILE A 5 31.93 18.65 -40.42
N PHE A 6 30.60 18.79 -40.29
CA PHE A 6 29.77 17.76 -39.63
C PHE A 6 29.78 16.45 -40.43
N GLY A 7 29.71 16.51 -41.77
CA GLY A 7 29.83 15.33 -42.65
C GLY A 7 31.19 14.64 -42.56
N LEU A 8 32.29 15.39 -42.49
CA LEU A 8 33.65 14.84 -42.31
C LEU A 8 33.83 14.24 -40.91
N LEU A 9 33.32 14.88 -39.85
CA LEU A 9 33.37 14.33 -38.49
C LEU A 9 32.52 13.07 -38.36
N PHE A 10 31.30 13.06 -38.92
CA PHE A 10 30.42 11.90 -38.93
C PHE A 10 31.02 10.76 -39.76
N GLY A 11 31.60 11.06 -40.92
CA GLY A 11 32.32 10.10 -41.75
C GLY A 11 33.54 9.50 -41.03
N PHE A 12 34.36 10.32 -40.38
CA PHE A 12 35.51 9.84 -39.59
C PHE A 12 35.05 8.98 -38.40
N PHE A 13 33.97 9.37 -37.71
CA PHE A 13 33.41 8.61 -36.61
C PHE A 13 32.85 7.25 -37.07
N PHE A 14 32.13 7.20 -38.19
CA PHE A 14 31.44 5.99 -38.66
C PHE A 14 32.30 5.06 -39.53
N PHE A 15 33.31 5.57 -40.26
CA PHE A 15 34.19 4.75 -41.11
C PHE A 15 35.60 4.52 -40.54
N VAL A 16 36.05 5.30 -39.55
CA VAL A 16 37.32 5.04 -38.85
C VAL A 16 37.06 4.56 -37.43
N ILE A 17 36.32 5.32 -36.61
CA ILE A 17 36.18 5.00 -35.18
C ILE A 17 35.29 3.77 -34.94
N VAL A 18 34.18 3.59 -35.68
CA VAL A 18 33.33 2.38 -35.53
C VAL A 18 34.05 1.09 -35.97
N PRO A 19 34.73 1.01 -37.14
CA PRO A 19 35.55 -0.17 -37.48
C PRO A 19 36.74 -0.38 -36.54
N TRP A 20 37.41 0.67 -36.07
CA TRP A 20 38.46 0.58 -35.06
C TRP A 20 37.94 0.08 -33.70
N ALA A 21 36.73 0.48 -33.31
CA ALA A 21 36.06 -0.02 -32.12
C ALA A 21 35.63 -1.50 -32.28
N ALA A 22 35.14 -1.90 -33.46
CA ALA A 22 34.83 -3.29 -33.76
C ALA A 22 36.08 -4.18 -33.70
N LEU A 23 37.20 -3.74 -34.31
CA LEU A 23 38.49 -4.44 -34.25
C LEU A 23 39.10 -4.46 -32.84
N ARG A 24 38.91 -3.41 -32.03
CA ARG A 24 39.27 -3.43 -30.60
C ARG A 24 38.36 -4.33 -29.76
N ALA A 25 37.11 -4.53 -30.15
CA ALA A 25 36.17 -5.43 -29.48
C ALA A 25 36.45 -6.91 -29.79
N SER A 26 36.91 -7.24 -31.00
CA SER A 26 37.32 -8.61 -31.37
C SER A 26 38.72 -8.99 -30.84
N GLY A 27 39.62 -8.02 -30.65
CA GLY A 27 41.03 -8.26 -30.31
C GLY A 27 41.36 -8.47 -28.82
N ARG A 28 40.38 -8.59 -27.91
CA ARG A 28 40.62 -8.73 -26.45
C ARG A 28 39.82 -9.81 -25.74
N SER A 29 38.75 -10.31 -26.34
CA SER A 29 38.06 -11.52 -25.87
C SER A 29 38.85 -12.78 -26.21
N ALA A 30 39.54 -12.83 -27.35
CA ALA A 30 40.37 -13.95 -27.77
C ALA A 30 41.47 -14.29 -26.74
N ALA A 31 42.35 -13.33 -26.41
CA ALA A 31 43.42 -13.55 -25.44
C ALA A 31 42.91 -13.89 -24.02
N ALA A 32 41.73 -13.40 -23.63
CA ALA A 32 41.11 -13.77 -22.35
C ALA A 32 40.50 -15.19 -22.38
N LEU A 33 39.94 -15.62 -23.52
CA LEU A 33 39.47 -16.99 -23.73
C LEU A 33 40.64 -17.97 -23.86
N GLU A 34 41.72 -17.60 -24.55
CA GLU A 34 42.97 -18.36 -24.56
C GLU A 34 43.52 -18.50 -23.14
N GLN A 35 43.63 -17.42 -22.35
CA GLN A 35 44.06 -17.52 -20.96
C GLN A 35 43.12 -18.38 -20.09
N ILE A 36 41.79 -18.34 -20.30
CA ILE A 36 40.83 -19.19 -19.55
C ILE A 36 40.87 -20.65 -20.01
N VAL A 37 41.12 -20.92 -21.30
CA VAL A 37 41.31 -22.29 -21.83
C VAL A 37 42.65 -22.85 -21.39
N GLN A 38 43.72 -22.04 -21.45
CA GLN A 38 45.08 -22.38 -21.03
C GLN A 38 45.14 -22.64 -19.52
N LEU A 39 44.53 -21.77 -18.69
CA LEU A 39 44.38 -22.03 -17.25
C LEU A 39 43.54 -23.28 -16.96
N LYS A 40 42.57 -23.63 -17.81
CA LYS A 40 41.80 -24.88 -17.68
C LYS A 40 42.60 -26.10 -18.10
N SER A 41 43.42 -26.03 -19.14
CA SER A 41 44.34 -27.12 -19.52
C SER A 41 45.49 -27.27 -18.54
N GLU A 42 45.99 -26.17 -17.96
CA GLU A 42 46.96 -26.21 -16.86
C GLU A 42 46.33 -26.79 -15.59
N LEU A 43 45.07 -26.46 -15.25
CA LEU A 43 44.34 -27.13 -14.16
C LEU A 43 43.99 -28.59 -14.45
N ALA A 44 43.84 -28.99 -15.71
CA ALA A 44 43.64 -30.38 -16.09
C ALA A 44 44.97 -31.16 -16.01
N ALA A 45 46.03 -30.64 -16.63
CA ALA A 45 47.38 -31.21 -16.58
C ALA A 45 47.93 -31.26 -15.15
N LEU A 46 47.77 -30.21 -14.33
CA LEU A 46 48.13 -30.26 -12.91
C LEU A 46 47.25 -31.21 -12.09
N ARG A 47 46.03 -31.55 -12.55
CA ARG A 47 45.20 -32.60 -11.96
C ARG A 47 45.55 -34.00 -12.44
N GLU A 48 46.17 -34.13 -13.61
CA GLU A 48 46.62 -35.38 -14.22
C GLU A 48 48.05 -35.75 -13.82
N GLU A 49 48.91 -34.74 -13.63
CA GLU A 49 50.20 -34.81 -12.96
C GLU A 49 50.03 -34.97 -11.45
N LEU A 50 49.03 -34.29 -10.83
CA LEU A 50 48.50 -34.79 -9.55
C LEU A 50 48.13 -36.25 -9.72
N ALA A 51 47.29 -36.64 -10.68
CA ALA A 51 46.92 -38.03 -10.88
C ALA A 51 48.04 -38.98 -11.38
N SER A 52 49.33 -38.68 -11.14
CA SER A 52 50.48 -39.55 -11.43
C SER A 52 51.45 -39.79 -10.24
N LEU A 53 51.49 -38.91 -9.23
CA LEU A 53 52.58 -38.89 -8.23
C LEU A 53 52.41 -39.89 -7.06
N LYS A 54 51.34 -39.82 -6.24
CA LYS A 54 50.89 -40.99 -5.43
C LYS A 54 50.64 -42.22 -6.32
N LEU A 55 50.33 -42.05 -7.62
CA LEU A 55 50.21 -43.18 -8.56
C LEU A 55 51.51 -43.99 -8.65
N SER A 56 52.66 -43.30 -8.63
CA SER A 56 53.99 -43.93 -8.61
C SER A 56 54.40 -44.61 -7.30
N GLY A 57 53.59 -44.51 -6.23
CA GLY A 57 53.67 -45.38 -5.06
C GLY A 57 54.94 -45.28 -4.18
N VAL A 58 55.69 -44.19 -4.24
CA VAL A 58 56.93 -44.02 -3.44
C VAL A 58 56.61 -43.87 -1.95
N ALA A 59 57.14 -44.78 -1.12
CA ALA A 59 56.91 -44.81 0.33
C ALA A 59 58.22 -44.79 1.14
N ALA A 60 58.28 -43.90 2.15
CA ALA A 60 59.36 -43.73 3.15
C ALA A 60 60.74 -43.31 2.56
N THR A 61 61.59 -42.51 3.22
CA THR A 61 61.97 -42.47 4.65
C THR A 61 62.59 -41.13 5.07
N GLY A 62 62.37 -40.70 6.32
CA GLY A 62 63.42 -40.27 7.26
C GLY A 62 64.20 -38.94 7.11
N VAL A 63 64.64 -38.46 8.29
CA VAL A 63 65.69 -37.45 8.55
C VAL A 63 65.30 -35.96 8.44
N GLU A 64 65.79 -35.19 9.41
CA GLU A 64 65.60 -33.76 9.61
C GLU A 64 66.46 -32.92 8.65
N SER A 65 65.93 -31.80 8.15
CA SER A 65 66.71 -30.55 7.97
C SER A 65 65.80 -29.37 7.65
N VAL A 66 66.39 -28.16 7.63
CA VAL A 66 65.72 -26.86 7.57
C VAL A 66 65.52 -26.38 6.12
N GLU A 67 64.60 -25.42 5.94
CA GLU A 67 64.40 -24.53 4.77
C GLU A 67 63.51 -24.95 3.57
N ALA A 68 62.33 -24.28 3.53
CA ALA A 68 61.69 -23.64 2.36
C ALA A 68 61.09 -24.45 1.17
N ALA A 69 59.75 -24.59 1.23
CA ALA A 69 58.74 -24.30 0.19
C ALA A 69 58.22 -25.36 -0.84
N ALA A 70 56.87 -25.35 -0.98
CA ALA A 70 56.02 -25.60 -2.18
C ALA A 70 55.59 -27.02 -2.67
N ILE A 71 54.28 -27.32 -2.48
CA ILE A 71 53.26 -27.77 -3.50
C ILE A 71 53.15 -29.26 -4.00
N ALA A 72 51.89 -29.78 -4.12
CA ALA A 72 51.31 -30.91 -4.93
C ALA A 72 51.22 -32.40 -4.40
N ALA A 73 50.35 -33.23 -5.05
CA ALA A 73 49.90 -34.64 -4.74
C ALA A 73 49.82 -35.50 -6.05
N GLU A 74 49.06 -36.59 -6.43
CA GLU A 74 47.95 -37.55 -6.05
C GLU A 74 48.03 -38.90 -6.90
N PRO A 75 47.10 -39.92 -7.11
CA PRO A 75 45.85 -40.44 -6.52
C PRO A 75 45.95 -41.90 -5.93
N SER A 76 45.72 -43.02 -6.70
CA SER A 76 45.68 -44.44 -6.18
C SER A 76 44.86 -45.59 -6.90
N PRO A 77 45.02 -46.01 -8.19
CA PRO A 77 44.43 -47.24 -8.84
C PRO A 77 45.52 -48.35 -9.14
N PRO A 78 45.36 -49.44 -9.97
CA PRO A 78 44.20 -49.96 -10.77
C PRO A 78 43.88 -51.49 -10.66
N VAL A 79 42.85 -51.95 -11.43
CA VAL A 79 42.40 -53.35 -11.77
C VAL A 79 41.97 -54.29 -10.61
N THR A 80 41.06 -55.28 -10.73
CA THR A 80 40.13 -55.79 -11.79
C THR A 80 38.80 -56.21 -11.08
N ILE A 81 37.64 -56.45 -11.74
CA ILE A 81 37.11 -57.75 -12.23
C ILE A 81 35.67 -57.52 -12.80
N GLN A 82 35.19 -58.42 -13.67
CA GLN A 82 33.79 -58.64 -14.12
C GLN A 82 33.51 -60.17 -14.07
N PRO A 83 32.26 -60.70 -14.04
CA PRO A 83 31.07 -60.29 -14.80
C PRO A 83 29.82 -60.10 -13.88
N GLU A 84 28.52 -60.29 -14.19
CA GLU A 84 27.74 -60.88 -15.32
C GLU A 84 26.36 -60.17 -15.47
N ALA A 85 25.32 -60.82 -15.99
CA ALA A 85 24.03 -60.25 -16.44
C ALA A 85 22.82 -61.20 -16.21
N ASP A 86 21.58 -60.68 -16.32
CA ASP A 86 20.60 -61.14 -17.33
C ASP A 86 19.38 -60.20 -17.51
N GLU A 87 18.58 -60.39 -18.57
CA GLU A 87 17.37 -59.63 -18.98
C GLU A 87 16.25 -60.64 -19.44
N PRO A 88 15.13 -60.35 -20.19
CA PRO A 88 14.39 -59.11 -20.53
C PRO A 88 12.83 -59.20 -20.41
N ALA A 89 12.13 -58.14 -20.87
CA ALA A 89 10.68 -58.04 -21.25
C ALA A 89 9.60 -58.15 -20.12
N GLY A 90 8.43 -57.50 -20.18
CA GLY A 90 7.69 -56.85 -21.29
C GLY A 90 6.68 -55.77 -20.84
N PRO A 91 5.70 -55.33 -21.68
CA PRO A 91 5.26 -53.91 -21.70
C PRO A 91 3.76 -53.64 -21.43
N VAL A 92 3.33 -52.34 -21.43
CA VAL A 92 2.17 -51.74 -22.17
C VAL A 92 1.56 -50.45 -21.52
N VAL A 93 1.64 -49.33 -22.26
CA VAL A 93 0.73 -48.15 -22.33
C VAL A 93 0.62 -47.10 -21.19
N ALA A 94 0.89 -45.84 -21.59
CA ALA A 94 0.46 -44.55 -21.00
C ALA A 94 -0.45 -43.81 -22.06
N PRO A 95 -1.06 -42.60 -21.87
CA PRO A 95 -0.78 -41.47 -20.96
C PRO A 95 -1.94 -41.20 -19.95
N GLY A 96 -1.92 -40.23 -19.01
CA GLY A 96 -1.32 -38.88 -19.00
C GLY A 96 -2.28 -37.85 -19.65
N PRO A 97 -2.39 -36.59 -19.16
CA PRO A 97 -1.23 -35.74 -18.85
C PRO A 97 -1.31 -34.78 -17.63
N ILE A 98 -0.12 -34.39 -17.12
CA ILE A 98 0.27 -33.04 -16.60
C ILE A 98 -0.58 -32.47 -15.42
N ALA A 99 -0.12 -32.46 -14.15
CA ALA A 99 1.00 -31.70 -13.53
C ALA A 99 0.63 -30.20 -13.28
N PRO A 100 1.21 -29.45 -12.29
CA PRO A 100 2.60 -29.51 -11.80
C PRO A 100 2.80 -29.75 -10.28
N THR A 101 4.08 -29.81 -9.88
CA THR A 101 4.61 -30.07 -8.53
C THR A 101 4.84 -28.79 -7.70
N LEU A 102 4.99 -28.97 -6.38
CA LEU A 102 6.02 -28.32 -5.54
C LEU A 102 6.42 -29.29 -4.40
N ASP A 103 7.36 -30.18 -4.70
CA ASP A 103 8.67 -30.33 -4.04
C ASP A 103 8.69 -30.18 -2.48
N GLU A 104 8.91 -31.27 -1.71
CA GLU A 104 10.22 -31.74 -1.14
C GLU A 104 10.67 -31.01 0.15
N VAL A 105 11.20 -31.62 1.24
CA VAL A 105 11.44 -33.02 1.71
C VAL A 105 11.20 -33.05 3.24
N PRO A 106 11.16 -34.22 3.94
CA PRO A 106 12.24 -34.45 4.92
C PRO A 106 12.72 -35.94 5.05
N PRO A 107 13.99 -36.19 5.39
CA PRO A 107 14.52 -37.52 5.72
C PRO A 107 14.61 -37.79 7.24
N GLU A 108 14.52 -39.08 7.59
CA GLU A 108 15.24 -39.84 8.67
C GLU A 108 15.41 -39.30 10.12
N ALA A 109 15.63 -40.11 11.17
CA ALA A 109 15.27 -41.51 11.51
C ALA A 109 15.83 -41.84 12.93
N ILE A 110 15.17 -42.73 13.72
CA ILE A 110 15.77 -43.67 14.72
C ILE A 110 16.46 -43.01 15.96
N ALA A 111 16.34 -43.41 17.24
CA ALA A 111 15.67 -44.49 18.01
C ALA A 111 15.39 -43.96 19.47
N LEU A 112 15.06 -44.70 20.55
CA LEU A 112 14.95 -46.14 20.87
C LEU A 112 14.10 -46.34 22.16
N ALA A 113 13.28 -47.41 22.23
CA ALA A 113 12.82 -48.14 23.44
C ALA A 113 12.08 -47.41 24.62
N ALA A 114 11.34 -48.08 25.52
CA ALA A 114 10.53 -49.33 25.46
C ALA A 114 9.79 -49.57 26.81
N ARG A 115 8.52 -50.04 26.76
CA ARG A 115 7.84 -51.01 27.70
C ARG A 115 7.76 -50.70 29.23
N THR A 116 6.83 -51.22 30.04
CA THR A 116 5.41 -51.67 29.95
C THR A 116 4.91 -52.00 31.37
N GLY A 117 3.79 -51.42 31.83
CA GLY A 117 2.99 -51.89 32.99
C GLY A 117 3.67 -51.91 34.37
N ASP A 118 2.99 -52.26 35.47
CA ASP A 118 1.56 -52.13 35.81
C ASP A 118 1.37 -52.20 37.34
N GLU A 119 0.15 -51.94 37.85
CA GLU A 119 -0.36 -52.19 39.21
C GLU A 119 0.44 -51.72 40.45
N THR A 120 -0.03 -50.67 41.14
CA THR A 120 -0.66 -50.76 42.50
C THR A 120 -1.06 -49.40 43.08
N LEU A 121 -2.04 -49.40 44.00
CA LEU A 121 -2.58 -48.27 44.78
C LEU A 121 -2.72 -48.72 46.26
N PRO A 122 -2.89 -47.84 47.29
CA PRO A 122 -3.16 -46.39 47.25
C PRO A 122 -2.28 -45.54 48.22
N GLU A 123 -2.79 -44.34 48.56
CA GLU A 123 -2.36 -43.34 49.57
C GLU A 123 -1.34 -42.25 49.14
N PRO A 124 -1.44 -41.01 49.71
CA PRO A 124 -1.11 -39.81 48.95
C PRO A 124 0.22 -39.13 49.32
N ALA A 125 0.99 -38.78 48.29
CA ALA A 125 2.11 -37.84 48.35
C ALA A 125 2.02 -36.86 47.16
N ALA A 126 2.69 -35.70 47.25
CA ALA A 126 2.56 -34.64 46.26
C ALA A 126 3.28 -34.96 44.93
N ASP A 127 2.67 -34.58 43.81
CA ASP A 127 3.26 -34.73 42.47
C ASP A 127 4.59 -33.93 42.33
N PRO A 128 5.64 -34.54 41.76
CA PRO A 128 6.86 -33.84 41.38
C PRO A 128 6.67 -33.00 40.11
N ALA A 129 7.55 -32.02 39.89
CA ALA A 129 7.48 -31.17 38.70
C ALA A 129 7.82 -31.94 37.40
N PRO A 130 7.07 -31.72 36.31
CA PRO A 130 7.29 -32.43 35.04
C PRO A 130 8.63 -32.08 34.38
N THR A 131 9.18 -33.05 33.66
CA THR A 131 10.51 -33.03 33.06
C THR A 131 10.54 -32.22 31.75
N PRO A 132 11.73 -31.95 31.16
CA PRO A 132 11.82 -31.21 29.90
C PRO A 132 11.16 -31.88 28.69
N PHE A 133 10.94 -33.20 28.72
CA PHE A 133 10.28 -33.92 27.61
C PHE A 133 8.76 -33.77 27.66
N ASP A 134 8.17 -33.83 28.86
CA ASP A 134 6.72 -33.69 29.08
C ASP A 134 6.17 -32.36 28.53
N ARG A 135 7.00 -31.30 28.55
CA ARG A 135 6.63 -30.00 27.98
C ARG A 135 6.51 -30.02 26.46
N PHE A 136 7.37 -30.75 25.77
CA PHE A 136 7.39 -30.73 24.30
C PHE A 136 6.20 -31.47 23.67
N GLU A 137 5.67 -32.52 24.31
CA GLU A 137 4.41 -33.12 23.86
C GLU A 137 3.19 -32.26 24.23
N GLN A 138 3.22 -31.54 25.37
CA GLN A 138 2.14 -30.62 25.76
C GLN A 138 2.12 -29.32 24.94
N GLU A 139 3.27 -28.76 24.54
CA GLU A 139 3.35 -27.53 23.73
C GLU A 139 3.06 -27.76 22.23
N VAL A 140 3.00 -29.02 21.76
CA VAL A 140 2.72 -29.36 20.34
C VAL A 140 1.29 -29.90 20.11
N ARG A 141 0.55 -30.29 21.16
CA ARG A 141 -0.85 -30.77 21.06
C ARG A 141 -1.90 -30.00 21.89
N PRO A 142 -2.13 -28.70 21.60
CA PRO A 142 -3.40 -28.07 22.01
C PRO A 142 -4.13 -27.24 20.93
N GLU A 143 -3.82 -27.38 19.63
CA GLU A 143 -4.54 -26.63 18.56
C GLU A 143 -5.10 -27.48 17.40
N ALA A 144 -4.40 -28.52 16.92
CA ALA A 144 -4.82 -29.25 15.71
C ALA A 144 -6.13 -30.07 15.87
N ASP A 145 -6.33 -30.75 17.01
CA ASP A 145 -7.52 -31.58 17.23
C ASP A 145 -8.78 -30.78 17.58
N ALA A 146 -8.65 -29.46 17.80
CA ALA A 146 -9.77 -28.57 18.13
C ALA A 146 -10.58 -28.12 16.89
N GLU A 147 -9.93 -27.90 15.74
CA GLU A 147 -10.63 -27.49 14.50
C GLU A 147 -11.19 -28.67 13.69
N ALA A 148 -10.65 -29.89 13.86
CA ALA A 148 -11.14 -31.07 13.15
C ALA A 148 -12.55 -31.53 13.58
N ALA A 149 -13.01 -31.13 14.77
CA ALA A 149 -14.29 -31.59 15.36
C ALA A 149 -15.54 -30.80 14.88
N ALA A 150 -15.44 -29.98 13.83
CA ALA A 150 -16.42 -28.91 13.54
C ALA A 150 -17.03 -28.89 12.11
N GLN A 151 -17.12 -30.01 11.39
CA GLN A 151 -17.90 -30.10 10.14
C GLN A 151 -18.93 -31.26 10.12
N PRO A 152 -20.25 -30.97 10.18
CA PRO A 152 -21.29 -31.99 10.01
C PRO A 152 -21.54 -32.30 8.52
N PRO A 153 -22.11 -33.47 8.19
CA PRO A 153 -22.32 -33.89 6.80
C PRO A 153 -23.25 -32.95 6.01
N GLY A 154 -23.02 -32.90 4.69
CA GLY A 154 -23.82 -32.12 3.76
C GLY A 154 -25.28 -32.58 3.73
N ARG A 155 -26.20 -31.61 3.87
CA ARG A 155 -27.65 -31.87 3.83
C ARG A 155 -28.17 -31.97 2.41
N ASP A 156 -29.26 -32.70 2.24
CA ASP A 156 -29.97 -32.72 0.96
C ASP A 156 -30.61 -31.35 0.67
N ILE A 157 -30.76 -31.04 -0.61
CA ILE A 157 -31.31 -29.76 -1.08
C ILE A 157 -32.82 -29.74 -0.84
N GLU A 158 -33.51 -30.88 -0.99
CA GLU A 158 -34.92 -31.04 -0.58
C GLU A 158 -35.10 -30.79 0.93
N GLU A 159 -34.24 -31.38 1.77
CA GLU A 159 -34.28 -31.21 3.23
C GLU A 159 -34.05 -29.75 3.65
N THR A 160 -33.06 -29.08 3.03
CA THR A 160 -32.62 -27.74 3.44
C THR A 160 -33.66 -26.67 3.11
N ILE A 161 -34.35 -26.78 1.97
CA ILE A 161 -35.41 -25.84 1.57
C ILE A 161 -36.64 -26.00 2.49
N GLY A 162 -37.09 -27.24 2.72
CA GLY A 162 -38.30 -27.50 3.50
C GLY A 162 -38.18 -27.20 5.01
N SER A 163 -36.98 -27.37 5.59
CA SER A 163 -36.84 -27.43 7.06
C SER A 163 -36.36 -26.16 7.76
N ARG A 164 -35.64 -25.25 7.09
CA ARG A 164 -34.92 -24.13 7.74
C ARG A 164 -35.38 -22.74 7.34
N TRP A 165 -35.52 -22.47 6.03
CA TRP A 165 -35.93 -21.14 5.55
C TRP A 165 -37.31 -20.73 6.05
N ALA A 166 -38.28 -21.66 5.98
CA ALA A 166 -39.66 -21.44 6.43
C ALA A 166 -39.77 -21.04 7.92
N VAL A 167 -38.83 -21.47 8.77
CA VAL A 167 -38.85 -21.19 10.22
C VAL A 167 -38.18 -19.85 10.55
N TRP A 168 -37.03 -19.55 9.93
CA TRP A 168 -36.30 -18.30 10.21
C TRP A 168 -37.07 -17.06 9.74
N VAL A 169 -37.74 -17.14 8.59
CA VAL A 169 -38.61 -16.07 8.06
C VAL A 169 -39.79 -15.81 9.01
N GLY A 170 -40.37 -16.85 9.62
CA GLY A 170 -41.45 -16.70 10.62
C GLY A 170 -40.97 -16.06 11.94
N GLY A 171 -39.76 -16.37 12.39
CA GLY A 171 -39.22 -15.84 13.66
C GLY A 171 -38.94 -14.34 13.64
N VAL A 172 -38.35 -13.82 12.56
CA VAL A 172 -38.02 -12.38 12.43
C VAL A 172 -39.28 -11.52 12.40
N ALA A 173 -40.35 -12.00 11.75
CA ALA A 173 -41.65 -11.31 11.71
C ALA A 173 -42.29 -11.11 13.11
N LEU A 174 -41.89 -11.93 14.10
CA LEU A 174 -42.49 -11.95 15.44
C LEU A 174 -41.75 -10.99 16.40
N ALA A 175 -40.43 -10.90 16.31
CA ALA A 175 -39.61 -10.06 17.20
C ALA A 175 -39.90 -8.55 17.07
N PHE A 176 -40.18 -8.06 15.85
CA PHE A 176 -40.55 -6.66 15.62
C PHE A 176 -41.86 -6.26 16.30
N GLY A 177 -42.76 -7.20 16.61
CA GLY A 177 -44.00 -6.91 17.35
C GLY A 177 -43.77 -6.45 18.80
N GLY A 178 -42.70 -6.92 19.46
CA GLY A 178 -42.44 -6.61 20.87
C GLY A 178 -41.78 -5.25 21.12
N LEU A 179 -40.91 -4.80 20.22
CA LEU A 179 -40.14 -3.57 20.39
C LEU A 179 -41.01 -2.31 20.45
N PHE A 180 -42.13 -2.30 19.71
CA PHE A 180 -43.09 -1.20 19.69
C PHE A 180 -43.87 -1.03 21.01
N LEU A 181 -43.72 -1.95 21.97
CA LEU A 181 -44.52 -1.99 23.21
C LEU A 181 -43.79 -1.41 24.43
N VAL A 182 -42.45 -1.49 24.51
CA VAL A 182 -41.68 -0.94 25.66
C VAL A 182 -41.63 0.59 25.62
N ARG A 183 -41.41 1.16 24.43
CA ARG A 183 -41.32 2.62 24.21
C ARG A 183 -42.56 3.37 24.74
N TYR A 184 -43.74 2.78 24.49
CA TYR A 184 -45.04 3.26 24.93
C TYR A 184 -45.16 3.46 26.45
N SER A 185 -44.33 2.80 27.26
CA SER A 185 -44.35 2.96 28.73
C SER A 185 -43.53 4.16 29.26
N ILE A 186 -42.49 4.59 28.52
CA ILE A 186 -41.64 5.73 28.92
C ILE A 186 -42.34 7.05 28.58
N GLU A 187 -43.12 7.06 27.50
CA GLU A 187 -43.96 8.17 27.06
C GLU A 187 -45.15 8.45 28.03
N ALA A 188 -45.23 7.75 29.18
CA ALA A 188 -46.27 7.87 30.21
C ALA A 188 -45.85 8.45 31.61
N GLY A 189 -44.54 8.52 31.94
CA GLY A 189 -43.94 9.35 33.04
C GLY A 189 -44.39 9.18 34.52
N MET A 190 -43.52 8.68 35.42
CA MET A 190 -43.93 8.22 36.78
C MET A 190 -43.22 8.75 38.08
N PHE A 191 -42.18 9.61 38.08
CA PHE A 191 -41.47 9.99 39.34
C PHE A 191 -40.97 11.45 39.45
N GLY A 192 -40.93 12.04 40.67
CA GLY A 192 -40.58 13.46 40.95
C GLY A 192 -39.18 13.75 41.55
N PRO A 193 -38.77 15.03 41.77
CA PRO A 193 -37.35 15.41 41.90
C PRO A 193 -36.71 15.37 43.31
N GLY A 194 -37.31 15.98 44.35
CA GLY A 194 -36.61 16.19 45.64
C GLY A 194 -36.21 14.89 46.36
N VAL A 195 -37.01 13.84 46.18
CA VAL A 195 -36.72 12.47 46.66
C VAL A 195 -35.41 11.93 46.07
N ARG A 196 -35.09 12.27 44.81
CA ARG A 196 -33.87 11.84 44.11
C ARG A 196 -32.60 12.38 44.80
N LEU A 197 -32.64 13.61 45.32
CA LEU A 197 -31.52 14.20 46.09
C LEU A 197 -31.30 13.45 47.40
N LEU A 198 -32.35 13.25 48.19
CA LEU A 198 -32.23 12.66 49.54
C LEU A 198 -31.76 11.20 49.47
N MET A 199 -32.21 10.44 48.47
CA MET A 199 -31.70 9.10 48.18
C MET A 199 -30.20 9.14 47.83
N GLY A 200 -29.74 10.11 47.03
CA GLY A 200 -28.32 10.30 46.72
C GLY A 200 -27.47 10.70 47.94
N ALA A 201 -28.00 11.56 48.82
CA ALA A 201 -27.31 12.01 50.03
C ALA A 201 -27.11 10.86 51.04
N ALA A 202 -28.16 10.06 51.28
CA ALA A 202 -28.07 8.88 52.15
C ALA A 202 -27.09 7.84 51.58
N PHE A 203 -27.14 7.59 50.27
CA PHE A 203 -26.23 6.68 49.57
C PHE A 203 -24.76 7.08 49.74
N ALA A 204 -24.43 8.38 49.63
CA ALA A 204 -23.07 8.87 49.82
C ALA A 204 -22.49 8.55 51.21
N LEU A 205 -23.24 8.85 52.29
CA LEU A 205 -22.77 8.68 53.66
C LEU A 205 -22.67 7.21 54.09
N LEU A 206 -23.58 6.35 53.62
CA LEU A 206 -23.54 4.91 53.89
C LEU A 206 -22.25 4.27 53.34
N LEU A 207 -21.82 4.67 52.14
CA LEU A 207 -20.58 4.19 51.52
C LEU A 207 -19.33 4.68 52.27
N ALA A 208 -19.35 5.90 52.82
CA ALA A 208 -18.26 6.40 53.67
C ALA A 208 -18.12 5.56 54.95
N GLY A 209 -19.22 5.32 55.67
CA GLY A 209 -19.23 4.48 56.88
C GLY A 209 -18.77 3.04 56.60
N ALA A 210 -19.26 2.44 55.52
CA ALA A 210 -18.86 1.10 55.09
C ALA A 210 -17.34 1.01 54.82
N SER A 211 -16.75 2.03 54.19
CA SER A 211 -15.32 2.04 53.83
C SER A 211 -14.38 1.92 55.03
N GLU A 212 -14.62 2.68 56.10
CA GLU A 212 -13.77 2.69 57.30
C GLU A 212 -14.06 1.49 58.22
N TYR A 213 -15.32 1.03 58.27
CA TYR A 213 -15.68 -0.21 58.96
C TYR A 213 -14.95 -1.42 58.37
N LEU A 214 -14.96 -1.55 57.04
CA LEU A 214 -14.36 -2.69 56.35
C LEU A 214 -12.82 -2.63 56.45
N ARG A 215 -12.19 -1.45 56.31
CA ARG A 215 -10.74 -1.25 56.54
C ARG A 215 -10.28 -1.65 57.96
N ARG A 216 -11.15 -1.56 58.97
CA ARG A 216 -10.83 -1.94 60.36
C ARG A 216 -10.97 -3.45 60.63
N ARG A 217 -11.65 -4.20 59.77
CA ARG A 217 -11.85 -5.65 59.91
C ARG A 217 -10.96 -6.46 58.96
N GLU A 218 -10.80 -6.01 57.73
CA GLU A 218 -9.96 -6.66 56.74
C GLU A 218 -8.50 -6.22 56.93
N GLY A 219 -7.70 -7.11 57.52
CA GLY A 219 -6.28 -6.88 57.82
C GLY A 219 -5.44 -6.55 56.58
N LEU A 220 -4.33 -5.84 56.80
CA LEU A 220 -3.46 -5.26 55.77
C LEU A 220 -2.89 -6.30 54.77
N LEU A 221 -3.62 -6.55 53.67
CA LEU A 221 -3.10 -7.27 52.51
C LEU A 221 -1.99 -6.44 51.81
N PRO A 222 -0.86 -7.05 51.37
CA PRO A 222 0.23 -6.31 50.74
C PRO A 222 -0.14 -5.71 49.38
N PHE A 223 -0.07 -4.39 49.24
CA PHE A 223 -0.42 -3.61 48.04
C PHE A 223 0.50 -3.80 46.80
N ASN A 224 1.27 -4.90 46.71
CA ASN A 224 2.36 -5.07 45.74
C ASN A 224 2.14 -6.25 44.79
N ALA A 225 1.29 -6.07 43.76
CA ALA A 225 1.20 -6.94 42.60
C ALA A 225 1.19 -6.10 41.31
N PRO A 226 2.24 -6.14 40.46
CA PRO A 226 2.28 -5.38 39.22
C PRO A 226 1.59 -6.16 38.08
N GLY A 227 0.40 -5.75 37.66
CA GLY A 227 -0.23 -6.36 36.46
C GLY A 227 -1.71 -6.07 36.21
N VAL A 228 -2.50 -5.69 37.21
CA VAL A 228 -3.95 -5.46 37.04
C VAL A 228 -4.36 -4.11 37.63
N LEU A 229 -4.88 -3.20 36.79
CA LEU A 229 -5.33 -1.86 37.18
C LEU A 229 -6.63 -1.86 38.02
N LEU A 230 -7.26 -3.01 38.18
CA LEU A 230 -8.59 -3.21 38.77
C LEU A 230 -8.59 -4.23 39.94
N ASN A 231 -7.46 -4.46 40.60
CA ASN A 231 -7.46 -5.14 41.91
C ASN A 231 -8.04 -4.21 42.98
N ALA A 232 -9.37 -4.11 42.96
CA ALA A 232 -10.16 -3.19 43.75
C ALA A 232 -10.14 -3.55 45.24
N ASN A 233 -9.30 -2.86 46.02
CA ASN A 233 -9.43 -2.82 47.47
C ASN A 233 -10.80 -2.19 47.81
N ILE A 234 -11.76 -3.01 48.24
CA ILE A 234 -13.17 -2.64 48.43
C ILE A 234 -13.32 -1.41 49.36
N PRO A 235 -12.63 -1.33 50.53
CA PRO A 235 -12.57 -0.11 51.33
C PRO A 235 -12.20 1.16 50.54
N SER A 236 -11.19 1.09 49.67
CA SER A 236 -10.75 2.27 48.89
C SER A 236 -11.75 2.70 47.81
N VAL A 237 -12.50 1.76 47.24
CA VAL A 237 -13.55 2.06 46.24
C VAL A 237 -14.77 2.68 46.92
N LEU A 238 -15.22 2.11 48.05
CA LEU A 238 -16.31 2.67 48.86
C LEU A 238 -16.00 4.10 49.34
N ALA A 239 -14.74 4.35 49.73
CA ALA A 239 -14.28 5.70 50.07
C ALA A 239 -14.25 6.66 48.85
N GLY A 240 -13.86 6.18 47.68
CA GLY A 240 -13.88 6.98 46.45
C GLY A 240 -15.29 7.35 45.98
N VAL A 241 -16.23 6.38 45.99
CA VAL A 241 -17.63 6.60 45.58
C VAL A 241 -18.35 7.49 46.59
N SER A 242 -18.08 7.39 47.89
CA SER A 242 -18.68 8.29 48.89
C SER A 242 -18.23 9.74 48.74
N VAL A 243 -16.94 9.97 48.43
CA VAL A 243 -16.41 11.30 48.10
C VAL A 243 -17.07 11.85 46.82
N LEU A 244 -17.18 11.04 45.76
CA LEU A 244 -17.82 11.44 44.50
C LEU A 244 -19.32 11.77 44.67
N ALA A 245 -20.07 10.90 45.36
CA ALA A 245 -21.48 11.11 45.63
C ALA A 245 -21.70 12.32 46.56
N GLY A 246 -20.81 12.54 47.54
CA GLY A 246 -20.80 13.74 48.38
C GLY A 246 -20.63 15.02 47.56
N PHE A 247 -19.64 15.08 46.66
CA PHE A 247 -19.48 16.21 45.73
C PHE A 247 -20.72 16.42 44.85
N GLY A 248 -21.28 15.35 44.27
CA GLY A 248 -22.46 15.42 43.42
C GLY A 248 -23.70 15.94 44.15
N VAL A 249 -23.91 15.52 45.40
CA VAL A 249 -25.02 15.97 46.25
C VAL A 249 -24.88 17.44 46.65
N VAL A 250 -23.68 17.87 47.08
CA VAL A 250 -23.43 19.28 47.45
C VAL A 250 -23.54 20.18 46.22
N PHE A 251 -23.04 19.75 45.06
CA PHE A 251 -23.22 20.48 43.80
C PHE A 251 -24.69 20.59 43.38
N ALA A 252 -25.45 19.48 43.38
CA ALA A 252 -26.85 19.51 43.00
C ALA A 252 -27.69 20.38 43.96
N ALA A 253 -27.41 20.30 45.27
CA ALA A 253 -28.02 21.15 46.28
C ALA A 253 -27.71 22.65 46.05
N HIS A 254 -26.48 23.00 45.63
CA HIS A 254 -26.12 24.39 45.30
C HIS A 254 -26.73 24.87 43.98
N ALA A 255 -26.45 24.17 42.88
CA ALA A 255 -26.60 24.69 41.52
C ALA A 255 -27.84 24.22 40.76
N ILE A 256 -28.43 23.08 41.12
CA ILE A 256 -29.63 22.54 40.44
C ILE A 256 -30.90 22.88 41.22
N TYR A 257 -30.83 22.85 42.55
CA TYR A 257 -32.00 22.99 43.43
C TYR A 257 -31.94 24.18 44.42
N GLY A 258 -30.83 24.93 44.45
CA GLY A 258 -30.74 26.24 45.13
C GLY A 258 -30.78 26.23 46.68
N PHE A 259 -30.55 25.08 47.32
CA PHE A 259 -30.68 24.90 48.78
C PHE A 259 -29.51 25.46 49.61
N ILE A 260 -28.33 25.70 49.02
CA ILE A 260 -27.14 26.19 49.76
C ILE A 260 -26.35 27.26 48.99
N GLY A 261 -25.71 28.17 49.73
CA GLY A 261 -24.90 29.27 49.18
C GLY A 261 -23.45 28.90 48.85
N ALA A 262 -22.79 29.76 48.06
CA ALA A 262 -21.46 29.52 47.49
C ALA A 262 -20.34 29.32 48.54
N THR A 263 -20.14 30.27 49.46
CA THR A 263 -19.06 30.20 50.46
C THR A 263 -19.10 28.95 51.36
N PRO A 264 -20.24 28.55 51.95
CA PRO A 264 -20.29 27.30 52.73
C PRO A 264 -20.13 26.05 51.85
N ALA A 265 -20.67 26.03 50.62
CA ALA A 265 -20.40 24.94 49.69
C ALA A 265 -18.89 24.79 49.40
N PHE A 266 -18.18 25.91 49.22
CA PHE A 266 -16.74 25.91 48.96
C PHE A 266 -15.95 25.38 50.16
N ALA A 267 -16.26 25.84 51.37
CA ALA A 267 -15.63 25.37 52.59
C ALA A 267 -15.84 23.86 52.80
N ILE A 268 -17.08 23.37 52.61
CA ILE A 268 -17.42 21.94 52.73
C ILE A 268 -16.68 21.10 51.67
N MET A 269 -16.72 21.51 50.40
CA MET A 269 -16.09 20.77 49.30
C MET A 269 -14.56 20.78 49.38
N ALA A 270 -13.95 21.90 49.76
CA ALA A 270 -12.50 21.97 50.01
C ALA A 270 -12.08 21.11 51.20
N LEU A 271 -12.88 21.08 52.27
CA LEU A 271 -12.64 20.23 53.45
C LEU A 271 -12.76 18.74 53.11
N ILE A 272 -13.76 18.33 52.31
CA ILE A 272 -13.90 16.96 51.80
C ILE A 272 -12.66 16.57 50.99
N GLY A 273 -12.23 17.42 50.05
CA GLY A 273 -11.06 17.16 49.21
C GLY A 273 -9.75 17.02 50.00
N LEU A 274 -9.48 17.95 50.93
CA LEU A 274 -8.30 17.91 51.80
C LEU A 274 -8.34 16.73 52.79
N SER A 275 -9.53 16.37 53.30
CA SER A 275 -9.69 15.22 54.19
C SER A 275 -9.45 13.89 53.47
N ALA A 276 -9.92 13.74 52.23
CA ALA A 276 -9.63 12.57 51.39
C ALA A 276 -8.14 12.50 50.98
N LEU A 277 -7.51 13.65 50.72
CA LEU A 277 -6.05 13.75 50.54
C LEU A 277 -5.28 13.27 51.78
N ALA A 278 -5.67 13.68 52.98
CA ALA A 278 -5.06 13.22 54.23
C ALA A 278 -5.32 11.72 54.48
N ALA A 279 -6.57 11.26 54.29
CA ALA A 279 -6.97 9.86 54.44
C ALA A 279 -6.29 8.91 53.44
N SER A 280 -5.73 9.42 52.33
CA SER A 280 -4.92 8.62 51.40
C SER A 280 -3.65 8.01 52.03
N LEU A 281 -3.17 8.56 53.16
CA LEU A 281 -2.13 7.93 53.98
C LEU A 281 -2.57 6.58 54.60
N LEU A 282 -3.88 6.37 54.73
CA LEU A 282 -4.51 5.21 55.39
C LEU A 282 -5.22 4.27 54.40
N HIS A 283 -5.93 4.83 53.40
CA HIS A 283 -6.69 4.09 52.38
C HIS A 283 -5.92 3.93 51.05
N GLY A 284 -4.72 4.48 50.94
CA GLY A 284 -3.89 4.40 49.74
C GLY A 284 -4.14 5.52 48.71
N PRO A 285 -3.34 5.54 47.62
CA PRO A 285 -3.24 6.68 46.72
C PRO A 285 -4.48 6.93 45.86
N ALA A 286 -5.36 5.95 45.69
CA ALA A 286 -6.61 6.09 44.92
C ALA A 286 -7.56 7.11 45.58
N LEU A 287 -7.73 7.05 46.90
CA LEU A 287 -8.54 8.04 47.64
C LEU A 287 -7.93 9.46 47.55
N GLY A 288 -6.60 9.53 47.54
CA GLY A 288 -5.87 10.80 47.38
C GLY A 288 -6.11 11.45 46.02
N LEU A 289 -6.33 10.66 44.96
CA LEU A 289 -6.72 11.18 43.65
C LEU A 289 -8.13 11.80 43.69
N PHE A 290 -9.11 11.12 44.27
CA PHE A 290 -10.47 11.68 44.42
C PHE A 290 -10.47 12.97 45.25
N GLY A 291 -9.73 13.01 46.36
CA GLY A 291 -9.59 14.22 47.18
C GLY A 291 -8.96 15.39 46.42
N LEU A 292 -7.88 15.12 45.69
CA LEU A 292 -7.14 16.12 44.92
C LEU A 292 -7.92 16.67 43.73
N VAL A 293 -8.58 15.80 42.96
CA VAL A 293 -9.49 16.20 41.87
C VAL A 293 -10.64 17.02 42.46
N GLY A 294 -11.22 16.60 43.58
CA GLY A 294 -12.23 17.35 44.31
C GLY A 294 -11.77 18.76 44.70
N SER A 295 -10.61 18.89 45.35
CA SER A 295 -10.04 20.19 45.72
C SER A 295 -9.76 21.10 44.53
N TYR A 296 -9.37 20.57 43.37
CA TYR A 296 -9.17 21.36 42.15
C TYR A 296 -10.45 21.67 41.37
N VAL A 297 -11.51 20.87 41.50
CA VAL A 297 -12.81 21.10 40.85
C VAL A 297 -13.73 22.00 41.71
N THR A 298 -13.49 22.06 43.02
CA THR A 298 -14.27 22.88 43.97
C THR A 298 -14.40 24.37 43.57
N PRO A 299 -13.34 25.10 43.17
CA PRO A 299 -13.46 26.51 42.76
C PRO A 299 -14.12 26.71 41.39
N PHE A 300 -14.46 25.63 40.68
CA PHE A 300 -15.11 25.62 39.37
C PHE A 300 -16.63 25.42 39.49
N LEU A 301 -17.06 24.57 40.43
CA LEU A 301 -18.47 24.23 40.67
C LEU A 301 -19.25 25.29 41.47
N ILE A 302 -18.59 26.38 41.85
CA ILE A 302 -19.10 27.36 42.82
C ILE A 302 -18.81 28.77 42.30
N ALA A 303 -19.85 29.44 41.80
CA ALA A 303 -19.72 30.78 41.25
C ALA A 303 -19.57 31.82 42.36
N SER A 304 -18.53 32.65 42.27
CA SER A 304 -18.38 33.89 43.05
C SER A 304 -18.72 35.10 42.17
N THR A 305 -19.42 36.08 42.74
CA THR A 305 -19.69 37.37 42.08
C THR A 305 -18.46 38.29 42.02
N VAL A 306 -17.40 38.00 42.79
CA VAL A 306 -16.13 38.72 42.77
C VAL A 306 -14.96 37.72 42.69
N PRO A 307 -14.10 37.78 41.66
CA PRO A 307 -13.03 36.78 41.47
C PRO A 307 -11.72 37.15 42.20
N ALA A 308 -11.47 36.49 43.34
CA ALA A 308 -10.27 36.70 44.17
C ALA A 308 -9.07 35.86 43.69
N PHE A 309 -8.52 36.17 42.52
CA PHE A 309 -7.45 35.39 41.87
C PHE A 309 -6.17 35.20 42.71
N ALA A 310 -5.85 36.13 43.61
CA ALA A 310 -4.73 36.00 44.56
C ALA A 310 -4.96 34.83 45.53
N THR A 311 -6.08 34.85 46.26
CA THR A 311 -6.50 33.81 47.22
C THR A 311 -6.60 32.44 46.55
N LEU A 312 -7.17 32.40 45.34
CA LEU A 312 -7.23 31.20 44.51
C LEU A 312 -5.83 30.67 44.19
N SER A 313 -4.90 31.53 43.76
CA SER A 313 -3.54 31.12 43.40
C SER A 313 -2.76 30.57 44.61
N PHE A 314 -2.92 31.20 45.78
CA PHE A 314 -2.34 30.66 47.02
C PHE A 314 -2.98 29.34 47.45
N PHE A 315 -4.29 29.16 47.30
CA PHE A 315 -4.98 27.89 47.55
C PHE A 315 -4.49 26.77 46.63
N ILE A 316 -4.37 27.04 45.32
CA ILE A 316 -3.84 26.08 44.34
C ILE A 316 -2.39 25.70 44.67
N ALA A 317 -1.52 26.68 44.96
CA ALA A 317 -0.15 26.42 45.39
C ALA A 317 -0.07 25.60 46.69
N PHE A 318 -0.95 25.88 47.66
CA PHE A 318 -1.04 25.15 48.93
C PHE A 318 -1.47 23.69 48.72
N VAL A 319 -2.55 23.43 47.96
CA VAL A 319 -2.99 22.06 47.62
C VAL A 319 -1.88 21.27 46.91
N THR A 320 -1.16 21.92 46.00
CA THR A 320 -0.01 21.31 45.29
C THR A 320 1.14 20.99 46.25
N ALA A 321 1.50 21.93 47.12
CA ALA A 321 2.54 21.73 48.14
C ALA A 321 2.17 20.61 49.12
N THR A 322 0.90 20.53 49.56
CA THR A 322 0.39 19.42 50.39
C THR A 322 0.55 18.08 49.68
N ALA A 323 0.23 17.98 48.39
CA ALA A 323 0.42 16.76 47.60
C ALA A 323 1.91 16.38 47.43
N PHE A 324 2.81 17.35 47.32
CA PHE A 324 4.26 17.09 47.23
C PHE A 324 4.88 16.69 48.59
N VAL A 325 4.46 17.31 49.70
CA VAL A 325 4.85 16.89 51.07
C VAL A 325 4.30 15.50 51.39
N LEU A 326 3.08 15.19 50.95
CA LEU A 326 2.49 13.84 51.01
C LEU A 326 3.37 12.82 50.26
N HIS A 327 3.84 13.13 49.05
CA HIS A 327 4.77 12.27 48.31
C HIS A 327 6.11 12.06 49.06
N ALA A 328 6.65 13.10 49.71
CA ALA A 328 7.86 12.96 50.53
C ALA A 328 7.68 12.03 51.75
N ARG A 329 6.45 11.86 52.26
CA ARG A 329 6.08 10.90 53.32
C ARG A 329 5.76 9.50 52.79
N ARG A 330 4.97 9.42 51.71
CA ARG A 330 4.51 8.19 51.02
C ARG A 330 4.52 8.44 49.51
N PRO A 331 5.57 8.00 48.78
CA PRO A 331 5.74 8.36 47.36
C PRO A 331 4.66 7.71 46.48
N SER A 332 3.75 8.54 45.97
CA SER A 332 2.69 8.14 45.03
C SER A 332 2.88 8.91 43.73
N ARG A 333 3.03 8.19 42.61
CA ARG A 333 3.17 8.80 41.28
C ARG A 333 1.87 9.44 40.80
N ILE A 334 0.74 8.75 41.00
CA ILE A 334 -0.59 9.18 40.55
C ILE A 334 -0.96 10.52 41.20
N VAL A 335 -0.78 10.63 42.52
CA VAL A 335 -1.12 11.85 43.28
C VAL A 335 -0.21 13.02 42.87
N THR A 336 1.09 12.82 42.65
CA THR A 336 1.97 13.91 42.16
C THR A 336 1.66 14.34 40.73
N LEU A 337 1.35 13.41 39.81
CA LEU A 337 1.06 13.76 38.42
C LEU A 337 -0.29 14.48 38.32
N ALA A 338 -1.30 14.05 39.09
CA ALA A 338 -2.56 14.78 39.23
C ALA A 338 -2.37 16.15 39.89
N ALA A 339 -1.44 16.29 40.83
CA ALA A 339 -1.12 17.58 41.47
C ALA A 339 -0.55 18.57 40.45
N VAL A 340 0.41 18.11 39.63
CA VAL A 340 1.01 18.89 38.53
C VAL A 340 -0.04 19.24 37.46
N ALA A 341 -0.89 18.29 37.08
CA ALA A 341 -1.94 18.52 36.08
C ALA A 341 -2.96 19.57 36.54
N GLY A 342 -3.48 19.46 37.77
CA GLY A 342 -4.43 20.44 38.31
C GLY A 342 -3.83 21.82 38.54
N HIS A 343 -2.60 21.88 39.07
CA HIS A 343 -1.85 23.15 39.20
C HIS A 343 -1.67 23.82 37.83
N GLY A 344 -1.30 23.04 36.81
CA GLY A 344 -1.13 23.52 35.45
C GLY A 344 -2.43 24.02 34.82
N ALA A 345 -3.53 23.27 34.96
CA ALA A 345 -4.85 23.66 34.46
C ALA A 345 -5.32 25.00 35.06
N TRP A 346 -5.17 25.18 36.38
CA TRP A 346 -5.48 26.45 37.04
C TRP A 346 -4.54 27.59 36.63
N THR A 347 -3.24 27.32 36.42
CA THR A 347 -2.28 28.31 35.90
C THR A 347 -2.71 28.85 34.54
N VAL A 348 -3.11 27.96 33.62
CA VAL A 348 -3.59 28.32 32.28
C VAL A 348 -4.92 29.07 32.36
N MET A 349 -5.89 28.57 33.13
CA MET A 349 -7.23 29.18 33.18
C MET A 349 -7.22 30.56 33.84
N ILE A 350 -6.45 30.76 34.91
CA ILE A 350 -6.32 32.08 35.58
C ILE A 350 -5.74 33.12 34.60
N ALA A 351 -4.84 32.73 33.69
CA ALA A 351 -4.27 33.62 32.69
C ALA A 351 -5.33 34.11 31.69
N PHE A 352 -6.10 33.18 31.12
CA PHE A 352 -7.19 33.52 30.19
C PHE A 352 -8.33 34.29 30.88
N ALA A 353 -8.69 33.94 32.12
CA ALA A 353 -9.76 34.59 32.87
C ALA A 353 -9.42 36.03 33.31
N MET A 354 -8.18 36.31 33.74
CA MET A 354 -7.77 37.68 34.09
C MET A 354 -7.39 38.54 32.89
N ARG A 355 -6.99 37.93 31.76
CA ARG A 355 -6.28 38.59 30.65
C ARG A 355 -4.98 39.29 31.08
N GLY A 356 -4.36 38.80 32.17
CA GLY A 356 -3.15 39.37 32.77
C GLY A 356 -2.27 38.29 33.40
N LEU A 357 -0.94 38.42 33.30
CA LEU A 357 -0.03 37.30 33.54
C LEU A 357 0.61 37.24 34.93
N LEU A 358 0.32 38.17 35.86
CA LEU A 358 0.96 38.21 37.19
C LEU A 358 0.82 36.90 37.98
N TRP A 359 -0.40 36.52 38.35
CA TRP A 359 -0.67 35.31 39.14
C TRP A 359 -0.36 33.99 38.41
N PRO A 360 -0.60 33.85 37.09
CA PRO A 360 -0.10 32.71 36.30
C PRO A 360 1.43 32.58 36.32
N SER A 361 2.15 33.70 36.25
CA SER A 361 3.63 33.70 36.33
C SER A 361 4.11 33.29 37.72
N PHE A 362 3.43 33.76 38.77
CA PHE A 362 3.65 33.30 40.14
C PHE A 362 3.41 31.78 40.27
N LEU A 363 2.30 31.25 39.74
CA LEU A 363 2.00 29.82 39.77
C LEU A 363 3.04 29.00 38.99
N ALA A 364 3.38 29.38 37.75
CA ALA A 364 4.40 28.67 36.97
C ALA A 364 5.78 28.65 37.67
N MET A 365 6.18 29.77 38.28
CA MET A 365 7.40 29.83 39.08
C MET A 365 7.29 28.98 40.35
N ALA A 366 6.18 29.10 41.10
CA ALA A 366 5.94 28.35 42.33
C ALA A 366 5.88 26.84 42.08
N GLY A 367 5.22 26.37 41.02
CA GLY A 367 5.15 24.95 40.65
C GLY A 367 6.53 24.34 40.45
N ALA A 368 7.42 24.98 39.68
CA ALA A 368 8.78 24.48 39.45
C ALA A 368 9.67 24.55 40.71
N VAL A 369 9.57 25.64 41.48
CA VAL A 369 10.33 25.81 42.73
C VAL A 369 9.85 24.82 43.80
N LEU A 370 8.55 24.64 43.99
CA LEU A 370 7.96 23.65 44.90
C LEU A 370 8.31 22.22 44.45
N ALA A 371 8.31 21.92 43.15
CA ALA A 371 8.71 20.61 42.64
C ALA A 371 10.19 20.31 42.96
N TRP A 372 11.10 21.25 42.68
CA TRP A 372 12.52 21.09 43.00
C TRP A 372 12.76 20.99 44.51
N LEU A 373 12.20 21.90 45.31
CA LEU A 373 12.45 21.93 46.76
C LEU A 373 11.77 20.76 47.50
N LEU A 374 10.49 20.46 47.21
CA LEU A 374 9.73 19.46 47.99
C LEU A 374 9.89 18.02 47.50
N LEU A 375 10.20 17.79 46.20
CA LEU A 375 10.40 16.44 45.66
C LEU A 375 11.89 16.02 45.58
N LYS A 376 12.85 16.96 45.69
CA LYS A 376 14.29 16.65 45.67
C LYS A 376 15.05 17.10 46.90
N GLU A 377 15.11 18.40 47.17
CA GLU A 377 15.97 18.91 48.27
C GLU A 377 15.43 18.47 49.65
N LEU A 378 14.11 18.49 49.87
CA LEU A 378 13.49 18.08 51.14
C LEU A 378 13.66 16.58 51.45
N PRO A 379 13.43 15.60 50.55
CA PRO A 379 13.76 14.20 50.80
C PRO A 379 15.25 13.95 51.09
N LEU A 380 16.16 14.71 50.48
CA LEU A 380 17.60 14.63 50.76
C LEU A 380 17.96 15.15 52.16
N LEU A 381 17.26 16.18 52.65
CA LEU A 381 17.38 16.67 54.03
C LEU A 381 16.81 15.68 55.05
N LEU A 382 15.66 15.05 54.73
CA LEU A 382 14.97 14.11 55.62
C LEU A 382 15.66 12.74 55.71
N ARG A 383 16.18 12.19 54.61
CA ARG A 383 16.81 10.85 54.55
C ARG A 383 18.30 10.85 54.86
N ARG A 384 18.75 11.72 55.76
CA ARG A 384 20.19 12.02 55.99
C ARG A 384 21.01 10.87 56.62
N SER A 385 20.40 9.73 56.93
CA SER A 385 20.99 8.59 57.65
C SER A 385 21.13 7.29 56.83
N GLU A 386 20.32 7.05 55.79
CA GLU A 386 20.32 5.75 55.08
C GLU A 386 21.27 5.74 53.86
N VAL A 387 22.53 5.36 54.10
CA VAL A 387 23.52 5.12 53.03
C VAL A 387 23.27 3.76 52.36
N VAL A 388 22.20 3.66 51.56
CA VAL A 388 21.93 2.48 50.72
C VAL A 388 22.95 2.39 49.59
N ARG A 389 24.08 1.71 49.85
CA ARG A 389 25.04 1.32 48.83
C ARG A 389 24.37 0.41 47.78
N GLY A 390 24.59 0.69 46.49
CA GLY A 390 24.49 -0.33 45.44
C GLY A 390 23.27 -0.32 44.53
N ARG A 391 22.23 0.50 44.75
CA ARG A 391 21.17 0.67 43.74
C ARG A 391 21.58 1.66 42.64
N LEU A 392 21.40 1.24 41.39
CA LEU A 392 21.36 2.14 40.23
C LEU A 392 20.27 3.19 40.47
N VAL A 393 20.57 4.46 40.24
CA VAL A 393 19.61 5.55 40.43
C VAL A 393 18.60 5.50 39.30
N SER A 394 17.40 5.01 39.60
CA SER A 394 16.28 4.97 38.65
C SER A 394 15.86 6.39 38.26
N PHE A 395 15.68 6.65 36.96
CA PHE A 395 15.17 7.93 36.45
C PHE A 395 13.84 8.30 37.12
N ASP A 396 13.78 9.46 37.76
CA ASP A 396 12.57 9.96 38.40
C ASP A 396 11.73 10.79 37.44
N ILE A 397 10.84 10.09 36.74
CA ILE A 397 9.81 10.68 35.88
C ILE A 397 8.89 11.65 36.64
N THR A 398 8.66 11.49 37.95
CA THR A 398 7.78 12.38 38.71
C THR A 398 8.41 13.73 39.02
N GLY A 399 9.65 13.77 39.51
CA GLY A 399 10.41 15.02 39.65
C GLY A 399 10.68 15.70 38.31
N PHE A 400 10.95 14.93 37.25
CA PHE A 400 11.11 15.46 35.89
C PHE A 400 9.84 16.16 35.38
N VAL A 401 8.67 15.48 35.39
CA VAL A 401 7.41 16.07 34.91
C VAL A 401 7.00 17.28 35.76
N ALA A 402 7.18 17.23 37.07
CA ALA A 402 6.80 18.32 37.98
C ALA A 402 7.60 19.62 37.77
N ILE A 403 8.86 19.54 37.32
CA ILE A 403 9.68 20.72 36.98
C ILE A 403 9.48 21.13 35.51
N ALA A 404 9.25 20.17 34.60
CA ALA A 404 9.08 20.43 33.17
C ALA A 404 7.74 21.10 32.81
N VAL A 405 6.61 20.67 33.42
CA VAL A 405 5.28 21.18 33.06
C VAL A 405 5.11 22.69 33.27
N PRO A 406 5.57 23.29 34.40
CA PRO A 406 5.45 24.75 34.58
C PRO A 406 6.25 25.56 33.56
N LEU A 407 7.42 25.08 33.11
CA LEU A 407 8.18 25.68 32.01
C LEU A 407 7.40 25.61 30.68
N VAL A 408 6.82 24.46 30.35
CA VAL A 408 6.00 24.29 29.13
C VAL A 408 4.79 25.21 29.17
N ILE A 409 4.11 25.32 30.31
CA ILE A 409 2.96 26.22 30.48
C ILE A 409 3.36 27.69 30.34
N ALA A 410 4.48 28.12 30.95
CA ALA A 410 4.98 29.47 30.77
C ALA A 410 5.31 29.77 29.29
N GLY A 411 5.85 28.80 28.56
CA GLY A 411 6.04 28.86 27.11
C GLY A 411 4.73 28.95 26.31
N VAL A 412 3.67 28.24 26.68
CA VAL A 412 2.35 28.34 26.02
C VAL A 412 1.72 29.72 26.27
N LEU A 413 1.77 30.23 27.50
CA LEU A 413 1.27 31.56 27.85
C LEU A 413 2.04 32.68 27.12
N TRP A 414 3.33 32.48 26.87
CA TRP A 414 4.21 33.41 26.16
C TRP A 414 3.78 33.63 24.71
N VAL A 415 3.47 32.56 23.98
CA VAL A 415 2.97 32.65 22.59
C VAL A 415 1.55 33.23 22.55
N ALA A 416 0.70 32.85 23.51
CA ALA A 416 -0.72 33.21 23.52
C ALA A 416 -1.01 34.64 24.00
N MET A 417 -0.24 35.17 24.97
CA MET A 417 -0.51 36.46 25.64
C MET A 417 0.69 37.41 25.68
N GLY A 418 1.87 36.99 25.21
CA GLY A 418 2.96 37.89 24.85
C GLY A 418 3.87 38.34 25.99
N ALA A 419 4.66 39.39 25.70
CA ALA A 419 5.86 39.76 26.43
C ALA A 419 5.60 40.58 27.71
N GLN A 420 4.78 40.09 28.63
CA GLN A 420 4.59 40.74 29.94
C GLN A 420 5.78 40.47 30.88
N GLY A 421 6.21 41.49 31.63
CA GLY A 421 7.37 41.42 32.54
C GLY A 421 7.37 40.23 33.51
N PRO A 422 6.26 39.96 34.25
CA PRO A 422 6.19 38.81 35.16
C PRO A 422 6.43 37.46 34.47
N LEU A 423 5.99 37.30 33.22
CA LEU A 423 6.11 36.03 32.49
C LEU A 423 7.55 35.81 32.00
N HIS A 424 8.25 36.85 31.53
CA HIS A 424 9.68 36.77 31.26
C HIS A 424 10.45 36.24 32.47
N VAL A 425 10.18 36.80 33.66
CA VAL A 425 10.84 36.39 34.91
C VAL A 425 10.49 34.94 35.26
N ALA A 426 9.23 34.51 35.13
CA ALA A 426 8.85 33.12 35.36
C ALA A 426 9.53 32.14 34.39
N ILE A 427 9.71 32.48 33.11
CA ILE A 427 10.44 31.62 32.16
C ILE A 427 11.94 31.58 32.52
N LEU A 428 12.56 32.73 32.82
CA LEU A 428 13.95 32.78 33.26
C LEU A 428 14.18 31.92 34.52
N VAL A 429 13.30 32.00 35.52
CA VAL A 429 13.40 31.20 36.76
C VAL A 429 13.13 29.71 36.49
N THR A 430 12.13 29.34 35.69
CA THR A 430 11.84 27.93 35.39
C THR A 430 12.94 27.27 34.55
N VAL A 431 13.53 27.97 33.57
CA VAL A 431 14.73 27.53 32.84
C VAL A 431 15.93 27.40 33.79
N ALA A 432 16.17 28.38 34.65
CA ALA A 432 17.28 28.34 35.61
C ALA A 432 17.13 27.18 36.62
N VAL A 433 15.93 26.95 37.17
CA VAL A 433 15.63 25.80 38.03
C VAL A 433 15.83 24.49 37.28
N GLY A 434 15.40 24.37 36.02
CA GLY A 434 15.63 23.19 35.18
C GLY A 434 17.12 22.88 34.98
N ILE A 435 17.93 23.88 34.63
CA ILE A 435 19.39 23.73 34.46
C ILE A 435 20.10 23.42 35.79
N VAL A 436 19.76 24.13 36.88
CA VAL A 436 20.36 23.89 38.21
C VAL A 436 19.98 22.52 38.75
N ALA A 437 18.74 22.07 38.57
CA ALA A 437 18.30 20.73 38.95
C ALA A 437 19.01 19.65 38.12
N ALA A 438 19.13 19.80 36.80
CA ALA A 438 19.87 18.89 35.94
C ALA A 438 21.37 18.80 36.27
N VAL A 439 21.98 19.92 36.69
CA VAL A 439 23.38 19.98 37.11
C VAL A 439 23.59 19.46 38.53
N ARG A 440 22.62 19.59 39.45
CA ARG A 440 22.72 19.03 40.81
C ARG A 440 22.41 17.54 40.87
N HIS A 441 21.31 17.10 40.24
CA HIS A 441 20.70 15.79 40.42
C HIS A 441 20.80 14.97 39.13
N ARG A 442 21.57 13.87 39.17
CA ARG A 442 21.88 13.02 37.99
C ARG A 442 20.62 12.52 37.27
N ASP A 443 19.65 12.07 38.05
CA ASP A 443 18.34 11.58 37.61
C ASP A 443 17.47 12.65 36.92
N LEU A 444 17.81 13.93 37.07
CA LEU A 444 17.17 15.05 36.40
C LEU A 444 17.99 15.63 35.24
N ALA A 445 19.12 15.04 34.85
CA ALA A 445 19.94 15.51 33.72
C ALA A 445 19.14 15.77 32.40
N PRO A 446 18.08 14.99 32.05
CA PRO A 446 17.23 15.31 30.91
C PRO A 446 16.51 16.67 30.97
N LEU A 447 16.33 17.28 32.16
CA LEU A 447 15.78 18.64 32.27
C LEU A 447 16.65 19.69 31.58
N ALA A 448 17.95 19.45 31.39
CA ALA A 448 18.79 20.37 30.63
C ALA A 448 18.37 20.46 29.15
N LEU A 449 17.90 19.35 28.56
CA LEU A 449 17.35 19.34 27.20
C LEU A 449 16.01 20.05 27.13
N VAL A 450 15.14 19.87 28.13
CA VAL A 450 13.83 20.56 28.21
C VAL A 450 14.01 22.05 28.43
N ALA A 451 14.94 22.46 29.30
CA ALA A 451 15.29 23.87 29.53
C ALA A 451 15.93 24.51 28.29
N GLY A 452 16.81 23.77 27.57
CA GLY A 452 17.35 24.17 26.28
C GLY A 452 16.27 24.38 25.22
N ALA A 453 15.38 23.40 25.04
CA ALA A 453 14.27 23.48 24.09
C ALA A 453 13.26 24.59 24.46
N GLY A 454 12.98 24.79 25.75
CA GLY A 454 12.11 25.87 26.24
C GLY A 454 12.69 27.26 25.99
N ALA A 455 13.99 27.45 26.20
CA ALA A 455 14.69 28.71 25.89
C ALA A 455 14.75 28.99 24.37
N VAL A 456 15.07 27.98 23.57
CA VAL A 456 15.00 28.07 22.09
C VAL A 456 13.58 28.41 21.65
N GLY A 457 12.56 27.75 22.21
CA GLY A 457 11.15 28.01 21.93
C GLY A 457 10.72 29.43 22.31
N MET A 458 11.16 29.96 23.45
CA MET A 458 10.87 31.34 23.86
C MET A 458 11.44 32.37 22.86
N VAL A 459 12.67 32.16 22.38
CA VAL A 459 13.33 33.05 21.39
C VAL A 459 12.73 32.88 19.99
N LEU A 460 12.40 31.65 19.59
CA LEU A 460 11.82 31.34 18.28
C LEU A 460 10.36 31.81 18.16
N LEU A 461 9.61 31.76 19.25
CA LEU A 461 8.22 32.19 19.34
C LEU A 461 8.11 33.54 20.10
N TRP A 462 9.17 34.34 20.05
CA TRP A 462 9.22 35.67 20.67
C TRP A 462 8.14 36.59 20.07
N PRO A 463 7.36 37.32 20.88
CA PRO A 463 6.30 38.22 20.41
C PRO A 463 6.76 39.26 19.38
N ARG A 464 5.81 39.72 18.58
CA ARG A 464 5.98 40.77 17.58
C ARG A 464 6.13 42.13 18.27
N GLN A 465 6.58 43.15 17.53
CA GLN A 465 6.50 44.54 17.99
C GLN A 465 5.05 44.97 18.29
N ASP A 466 4.09 44.50 17.48
CA ASP A 466 2.67 44.86 17.60
C ASP A 466 1.86 43.99 18.59
N GLY A 467 2.44 42.91 19.15
CA GLY A 467 1.71 42.04 20.08
C GLY A 467 2.16 40.56 20.13
N PRO A 468 1.38 39.67 20.78
CA PRO A 468 1.68 38.24 20.82
C PRO A 468 1.72 37.61 19.43
N LEU A 469 2.56 36.58 19.24
CA LEU A 469 2.65 35.83 17.99
C LEU A 469 1.34 35.07 17.68
N GLY A 470 0.67 34.57 18.73
CA GLY A 470 -0.58 33.82 18.64
C GLY A 470 -0.36 32.33 18.35
N LEU A 471 -1.28 31.49 18.82
CA LEU A 471 -1.33 30.06 18.51
C LEU A 471 -2.36 29.84 17.40
N SER A 472 -1.90 29.52 16.20
CA SER A 472 -2.72 29.21 15.03
C SER A 472 -2.12 28.05 14.22
N PRO A 473 -2.92 27.36 13.38
CA PRO A 473 -2.39 26.37 12.43
C PRO A 473 -1.34 26.96 11.48
N ALA A 474 -1.47 28.25 11.12
CA ALA A 474 -0.49 28.96 10.31
C ALA A 474 0.86 29.09 11.03
N THR A 475 0.88 29.61 12.27
CA THR A 475 2.13 29.74 13.04
C THR A 475 2.85 28.42 13.31
N LEU A 476 2.14 27.28 13.34
CA LEU A 476 2.76 25.94 13.38
C LEU A 476 3.39 25.57 12.03
N LEU A 477 2.73 25.90 10.92
CA LEU A 477 3.24 25.64 9.57
C LEU A 477 4.43 26.55 9.21
N ASP A 478 4.40 27.82 9.60
CA ASP A 478 5.49 28.78 9.41
C ASP A 478 6.73 28.40 10.22
N LEU A 479 6.53 27.87 11.43
CA LEU A 479 7.60 27.31 12.28
C LEU A 479 8.27 26.10 11.61
N VAL A 480 7.49 25.22 10.98
CA VAL A 480 7.99 24.04 10.25
C VAL A 480 8.70 24.43 8.95
N ARG A 481 8.22 25.47 8.26
CA ARG A 481 8.82 26.03 7.04
C ARG A 481 10.04 26.92 7.30
N LEU A 482 10.25 27.35 8.54
CA LEU A 482 11.19 28.41 8.95
C LEU A 482 10.90 29.77 8.26
N SER A 483 9.63 30.05 7.94
CA SER A 483 9.17 31.23 7.19
C SER A 483 8.50 32.30 8.07
N ILE A 484 8.94 32.42 9.33
CA ILE A 484 8.40 33.41 10.27
C ILE A 484 9.02 34.79 9.96
N ALA A 485 8.18 35.81 9.78
CA ALA A 485 8.59 37.18 9.49
C ALA A 485 9.62 37.74 10.52
N PRO A 486 10.53 38.65 10.13
CA PRO A 486 11.55 39.23 11.03
C PRO A 486 11.00 40.41 11.88
N ASP A 487 9.90 40.18 12.61
CA ASP A 487 9.09 41.22 13.27
C ASP A 487 9.24 41.29 14.81
N ALA A 488 10.32 40.73 15.37
CA ALA A 488 10.48 40.54 16.81
C ALA A 488 10.48 41.83 17.64
N GLY A 489 9.81 41.79 18.80
CA GLY A 489 9.86 42.83 19.82
C GLY A 489 11.24 42.98 20.50
N PRO A 490 11.51 44.12 21.16
CA PRO A 490 12.81 44.43 21.75
C PRO A 490 13.23 43.44 22.84
N GLY A 491 14.55 43.33 23.07
CA GLY A 491 15.14 42.49 24.12
C GLY A 491 15.57 41.09 23.68
N LEU A 492 15.01 40.55 22.59
CA LEU A 492 15.24 39.18 22.11
C LEU A 492 16.73 38.77 22.13
N VAL A 493 17.60 39.58 21.51
CA VAL A 493 19.04 39.27 21.36
C VAL A 493 19.73 39.14 22.73
N TRP A 494 19.40 40.01 23.69
CA TRP A 494 19.99 39.96 25.04
C TRP A 494 19.48 38.77 25.84
N THR A 495 18.20 38.42 25.72
CA THR A 495 17.63 37.24 26.38
C THR A 495 18.16 35.94 25.75
N ALA A 496 18.32 35.89 24.42
CA ALA A 496 18.95 34.77 23.72
C ALA A 496 20.43 34.60 24.12
N ALA A 497 21.18 35.70 24.25
CA ALA A 497 22.55 35.68 24.74
C ALA A 497 22.64 35.21 26.21
N LEU A 498 21.73 35.65 27.08
CA LEU A 498 21.65 35.21 28.48
C LEU A 498 21.34 33.71 28.58
N PHE A 499 20.35 33.21 27.83
CA PHE A 499 20.08 31.77 27.73
C PHE A 499 21.28 31.00 27.19
N GLY A 500 21.95 31.52 26.16
CA GLY A 500 23.19 30.94 25.62
C GLY A 500 24.25 30.79 26.70
N ALA A 501 24.51 31.85 27.48
CA ALA A 501 25.48 31.84 28.57
C ALA A 501 25.11 30.86 29.70
N VAL A 502 23.85 30.83 30.15
CA VAL A 502 23.39 29.94 31.24
C VAL A 502 23.39 28.47 30.81
N ILE A 503 22.86 28.18 29.62
CA ILE A 503 22.62 26.82 29.13
C ILE A 503 23.90 26.21 28.53
N ALA A 504 24.79 27.00 27.93
CA ALA A 504 26.14 26.53 27.59
C ALA A 504 27.01 26.39 28.85
N GLY A 505 27.09 27.45 29.66
CA GLY A 505 28.09 27.60 30.71
C GLY A 505 27.95 26.59 31.85
N LEU A 506 26.77 26.49 32.47
CA LEU A 506 26.59 25.68 33.69
C LEU A 506 26.76 24.16 33.43
N PRO A 507 26.17 23.56 32.37
CA PRO A 507 26.39 22.15 32.08
C PRO A 507 27.81 21.87 31.56
N PHE A 508 28.41 22.74 30.75
CA PHE A 508 29.80 22.57 30.30
C PHE A 508 30.78 22.59 31.47
N ALA A 509 30.64 23.57 32.38
CA ALA A 509 31.46 23.64 33.59
C ALA A 509 31.27 22.40 34.48
N ALA A 510 30.04 21.87 34.59
CA ALA A 510 29.77 20.64 35.33
C ALA A 510 30.44 19.41 34.70
N LEU A 511 30.37 19.25 33.38
CA LEU A 511 31.04 18.17 32.62
C LEU A 511 32.57 18.24 32.75
N ALA A 512 33.14 19.44 32.60
CA ALA A 512 34.58 19.66 32.69
C ALA A 512 35.11 19.40 34.11
N THR A 513 34.43 19.89 35.16
CA THR A 513 34.98 19.89 36.53
C THR A 513 34.64 18.65 37.36
N ARG A 514 33.43 18.09 37.26
CA ARG A 514 32.95 17.12 38.28
C ARG A 514 33.48 15.71 38.07
N ARG A 515 34.05 15.12 39.14
CA ARG A 515 34.53 13.71 39.19
C ARG A 515 33.47 12.70 38.75
N TRP A 516 32.19 12.97 38.99
CA TRP A 516 31.07 12.09 38.65
C TRP A 516 30.77 11.96 37.15
N ALA A 517 31.48 12.70 36.28
CA ALA A 517 31.47 12.48 34.83
C ALA A 517 32.29 11.25 34.36
N GLY A 518 33.08 10.60 35.24
CA GLY A 518 33.96 9.48 34.85
C GLY A 518 33.35 8.07 34.90
N SER A 519 32.19 7.88 35.54
CA SER A 519 31.69 6.54 35.92
C SER A 519 30.21 6.32 35.62
N GLY A 520 29.91 5.38 34.72
CA GLY A 520 28.60 4.76 34.50
C GLY A 520 27.55 5.62 33.79
N GLY A 521 27.40 6.88 34.17
CA GLY A 521 26.39 7.78 33.60
C GLY A 521 26.78 8.32 32.24
N TYR A 522 26.40 7.62 31.16
CA TYR A 522 26.59 8.07 29.77
C TYR A 522 25.41 8.92 29.30
N VAL A 523 24.18 8.57 29.69
CA VAL A 523 22.95 9.26 29.26
C VAL A 523 22.90 10.67 29.83
N GLU A 524 23.21 10.82 31.12
CA GLU A 524 23.23 12.08 31.85
C GLU A 524 24.27 13.05 31.28
N ARG A 525 25.46 12.53 30.92
CA ARG A 525 26.47 13.30 30.19
C ARG A 525 25.99 13.72 28.81
N GLY A 526 25.32 12.82 28.09
CA GLY A 526 24.66 13.11 26.82
C GLY A 526 23.68 14.26 26.95
N CYS A 527 22.71 14.19 27.87
CA CYS A 527 21.70 15.23 28.08
C CYS A 527 22.33 16.59 28.40
N LEU A 528 23.31 16.64 29.31
CA LEU A 528 24.01 17.88 29.65
C LEU A 528 24.79 18.45 28.46
N ALA A 529 25.53 17.60 27.73
CA ALA A 529 26.39 18.03 26.62
C ALA A 529 25.59 18.43 25.37
N PHE A 530 24.53 17.70 25.03
CA PHE A 530 23.64 18.10 23.93
C PHE A 530 22.90 19.40 24.25
N ALA A 531 22.47 19.61 25.51
CA ALA A 531 21.90 20.89 25.92
C ALA A 531 22.91 22.04 25.75
N SER A 532 24.13 21.91 26.28
CA SER A 532 25.12 22.99 26.28
C SER A 532 25.84 23.20 24.94
N ALA A 533 25.82 22.21 24.05
CA ALA A 533 26.39 22.33 22.69
C ALA A 533 25.36 22.78 21.65
N LEU A 534 24.16 22.19 21.64
CA LEU A 534 23.17 22.41 20.58
C LEU A 534 22.27 23.63 20.85
N ALA A 535 21.91 23.92 22.12
CA ALA A 535 21.04 25.05 22.41
C ALA A 535 21.63 26.40 21.95
N PRO A 536 22.94 26.71 22.09
CA PRO A 536 23.51 27.93 21.53
C PRO A 536 23.38 28.04 20.01
N VAL A 537 23.53 26.94 19.28
CA VAL A 537 23.37 26.90 17.81
C VAL A 537 21.90 27.18 17.43
N LEU A 538 20.95 26.57 18.15
CA LEU A 538 19.52 26.78 17.93
C LEU A 538 19.02 28.15 18.40
N LEU A 539 19.60 28.72 19.46
CA LEU A 539 19.32 30.10 19.92
C LEU A 539 19.81 31.12 18.90
N LEU A 540 21.01 30.91 18.32
CA LEU A 540 21.50 31.73 17.22
C LEU A 540 20.59 31.60 15.99
N LEU A 541 20.24 30.37 15.59
CA LEU A 541 19.35 30.07 14.47
C LEU A 541 17.97 30.73 14.61
N ALA A 542 17.36 30.65 15.80
CA ALA A 542 16.10 31.31 16.12
C ALA A 542 16.22 32.83 16.12
N THR A 543 17.34 33.38 16.62
CA THR A 543 17.63 34.82 16.58
C THR A 543 17.77 35.31 15.14
N THR A 544 18.50 34.60 14.28
CA THR A 544 18.68 34.98 12.87
C THR A 544 17.37 34.96 12.09
N LEU A 545 16.48 34.01 12.37
CA LEU A 545 15.14 33.97 11.78
C LEU A 545 14.30 35.17 12.24
N ARG A 546 14.16 35.36 13.56
CA ARG A 546 13.25 36.36 14.14
C ARG A 546 13.73 37.81 14.01
N VAL A 547 15.01 38.04 13.72
CA VAL A 547 15.60 39.38 13.52
C VAL A 547 15.87 39.69 12.04
N ASN A 548 16.18 38.70 11.19
CA ASN A 548 16.67 38.94 9.84
C ASN A 548 16.13 37.97 8.76
N GLY A 549 15.13 37.13 9.08
CA GLY A 549 14.41 36.31 8.09
C GLY A 549 15.28 35.34 7.28
N PHE A 550 16.45 34.95 7.81
CA PHE A 550 17.50 34.23 7.06
C PHE A 550 18.04 34.92 5.79
N GLU A 551 17.81 36.22 5.61
CA GLU A 551 18.56 37.01 4.65
C GLU A 551 20.08 37.02 4.97
N ARG A 552 20.88 37.35 3.96
CA ARG A 552 22.35 37.23 3.97
C ARG A 552 22.99 38.19 5.00
N ALA A 553 23.29 37.68 6.19
CA ALA A 553 23.80 38.46 7.31
C ALA A 553 25.26 38.10 7.66
N PRO A 554 26.27 38.86 7.18
CA PRO A 554 27.68 38.53 7.40
C PRO A 554 28.08 38.55 8.89
N GLY A 555 27.48 39.43 9.70
CA GLY A 555 27.72 39.47 11.15
C GLY A 555 27.25 38.20 11.87
N PHE A 556 26.07 37.69 11.53
CA PHE A 556 25.58 36.42 12.09
C PHE A 556 26.32 35.21 11.52
N ALA A 557 26.74 35.23 10.25
CA ALA A 557 27.61 34.20 9.68
C ALA A 557 28.98 34.15 10.38
N ALA A 558 29.57 35.30 10.71
CA ALA A 558 30.80 35.38 11.48
C ALA A 558 30.62 34.90 12.93
N LEU A 559 29.50 35.24 13.58
CA LEU A 559 29.17 34.73 14.92
C LEU A 559 28.97 33.20 14.90
N ALA A 560 28.30 32.67 13.87
CA ALA A 560 28.18 31.23 13.65
C ALA A 560 29.56 30.57 13.45
N ALA A 561 30.47 31.17 12.67
CA ALA A 561 31.84 30.67 12.50
C ALA A 561 32.68 30.71 13.79
N LEU A 562 32.52 31.74 14.62
CA LEU A 562 33.13 31.80 15.96
C LEU A 562 32.55 30.70 16.88
N LEU A 563 31.24 30.44 16.80
CA LEU A 563 30.57 29.36 17.53
C LEU A 563 31.06 27.97 17.05
N VAL A 564 31.28 27.77 15.75
CA VAL A 564 31.93 26.56 15.20
C VAL A 564 33.30 26.33 15.84
N ALA A 565 34.16 27.36 15.85
CA ALA A 565 35.49 27.25 16.45
C ALA A 565 35.42 26.96 17.96
N ALA A 566 34.54 27.63 18.70
CA ALA A 566 34.33 27.41 20.12
C ALA A 566 33.81 25.99 20.42
N LEU A 567 32.87 25.46 19.62
CA LEU A 567 32.31 24.12 19.79
C LEU A 567 33.33 23.01 19.47
N PHE A 568 34.16 23.16 18.44
CA PHE A 568 35.25 22.22 18.16
C PHE A 568 36.36 22.28 19.23
N LEU A 569 36.72 23.48 19.73
CA LEU A 569 37.67 23.61 20.83
C LEU A 569 37.13 22.96 22.13
N ALA A 570 35.85 23.19 22.45
CA ALA A 570 35.17 22.56 23.57
C ALA A 570 35.09 21.03 23.41
N SER A 571 34.91 20.52 22.19
CA SER A 571 34.99 19.09 21.88
C SER A 571 36.35 18.50 22.23
N GLU A 572 37.45 19.14 21.83
CA GLU A 572 38.80 18.66 22.14
C GLU A 572 39.16 18.74 23.62
N LEU A 573 38.72 19.80 24.31
CA LEU A 573 38.85 19.92 25.76
C LEU A 573 38.09 18.80 26.49
N LEU A 574 36.84 18.53 26.10
CA LEU A 574 36.06 17.43 26.66
C LEU A 574 36.64 16.07 26.29
N LEU A 575 37.18 15.88 25.08
CA LEU A 575 37.76 14.61 24.64
C LEU A 575 38.95 14.22 25.52
N ARG A 576 39.79 15.18 25.92
CA ARG A 576 40.89 14.98 26.89
C ARG A 576 40.34 14.55 28.26
N VAL A 577 39.30 15.22 28.75
CA VAL A 577 38.66 14.94 30.05
C VAL A 577 37.96 13.57 30.07
N GLU A 578 37.21 13.22 29.03
CA GLU A 578 36.49 11.95 28.91
C GLU A 578 37.47 10.77 28.79
N ARG A 579 38.54 10.90 27.99
CA ARG A 579 39.62 9.89 27.88
C ARG A 579 40.37 9.68 29.20
N ALA A 580 40.62 10.74 29.97
CA ALA A 580 41.31 10.66 31.25
C ALA A 580 40.44 10.06 32.38
N ARG A 581 39.12 10.23 32.32
CA ARG A 581 38.20 9.82 33.41
C ARG A 581 37.47 8.49 33.16
N THR A 582 37.31 8.04 31.92
CA THR A 582 36.48 6.87 31.59
C THR A 582 37.26 5.56 31.71
N ARG A 583 36.84 4.68 32.64
CA ARG A 583 37.44 3.35 32.83
C ARG A 583 37.02 2.32 31.76
N SER A 584 35.81 2.41 31.21
CA SER A 584 35.33 1.48 30.17
C SER A 584 35.63 2.03 28.78
N ARG A 585 36.77 1.62 28.21
CA ARG A 585 37.22 2.06 26.87
C ARG A 585 36.46 1.42 25.70
N GLY A 586 35.75 0.30 25.94
CA GLY A 586 35.03 -0.44 24.89
C GLY A 586 33.59 0.00 24.63
N ASN A 587 33.03 0.95 25.40
CA ASN A 587 31.66 1.42 25.19
C ASN A 587 31.64 2.63 24.23
N PRO A 588 30.90 2.60 23.10
CA PRO A 588 30.88 3.71 22.14
C PRO A 588 30.31 5.02 22.72
N LEU A 589 29.47 4.95 23.76
CA LEU A 589 28.94 6.14 24.44
C LEU A 589 29.95 6.79 25.41
N ALA A 590 31.16 6.23 25.57
CA ALA A 590 32.19 6.77 26.45
C ALA A 590 32.59 8.22 26.16
N LEU A 591 32.52 8.63 24.89
CA LEU A 591 32.93 9.94 24.36
C LEU A 591 31.74 10.80 23.90
N ILE A 592 30.53 10.53 24.43
CA ILE A 592 29.29 11.19 24.00
C ILE A 592 29.31 12.70 24.21
N GLY A 593 29.99 13.20 25.25
CA GLY A 593 30.06 14.64 25.54
C GLY A 593 30.87 15.39 24.47
N SER A 594 32.11 14.95 24.23
CA SER A 594 32.95 15.55 23.19
C SER A 594 32.36 15.37 21.79
N ALA A 595 31.72 14.24 21.50
CA ALA A 595 31.03 14.01 20.24
C ALA A 595 29.82 14.95 20.02
N ALA A 596 29.00 15.21 21.06
CA ALA A 596 27.89 16.16 20.98
C ALA A 596 28.36 17.58 20.62
N TYR A 597 29.51 18.00 21.17
CA TYR A 597 30.15 19.28 20.83
C TYR A 597 30.66 19.35 19.39
N ALA A 598 31.33 18.31 18.89
CA ALA A 598 31.75 18.25 17.49
C ALA A 598 30.56 18.16 16.51
N ALA A 599 29.47 17.51 16.91
CA ALA A 599 28.23 17.47 16.14
C ALA A 599 27.56 18.84 16.04
N ALA A 600 27.45 19.57 17.16
CA ALA A 600 26.96 20.94 17.15
C ALA A 600 27.85 21.87 16.32
N GLY A 601 29.18 21.68 16.34
CA GLY A 601 30.12 22.38 15.47
C GLY A 601 29.88 22.12 13.97
N ALA A 602 29.62 20.87 13.58
CA ALA A 602 29.26 20.52 12.20
C ALA A 602 27.92 21.13 11.74
N ILE A 603 26.93 21.22 12.64
CA ILE A 603 25.64 21.89 12.36
C ILE A 603 25.84 23.40 12.24
N ALA A 604 26.58 24.02 13.16
CA ALA A 604 26.88 25.45 13.13
C ALA A 604 27.65 25.87 11.87
N LEU A 605 28.45 24.97 11.28
CA LEU A 605 29.14 25.21 10.01
C LEU A 605 28.16 25.32 8.84
N GLY A 606 27.16 24.44 8.76
CA GLY A 606 26.11 24.55 7.74
C GLY A 606 25.25 25.80 7.91
N VAL A 607 24.97 26.19 9.15
CA VAL A 607 24.28 27.46 9.47
C VAL A 607 25.12 28.67 9.04
N ALA A 608 26.43 28.66 9.29
CA ALA A 608 27.34 29.73 8.83
C ALA A 608 27.38 29.84 7.29
N VAL A 609 27.40 28.71 6.57
CA VAL A 609 27.35 28.71 5.09
C VAL A 609 26.01 29.25 4.55
N ALA A 610 24.88 28.84 5.14
CA ALA A 610 23.56 29.34 4.73
C ALA A 610 23.45 30.86 4.92
N LEU A 611 23.84 31.37 6.09
CA LEU A 611 23.83 32.81 6.41
C LEU A 611 24.79 33.63 5.53
N ALA A 612 25.88 33.03 5.03
CA ALA A 612 26.86 33.70 4.17
C ALA A 612 26.40 33.84 2.70
N LEU A 613 25.54 32.94 2.22
CA LEU A 613 25.11 32.88 0.82
C LEU A 613 23.75 33.56 0.58
N ARG A 614 22.66 33.04 1.17
CA ARG A 614 21.25 33.53 1.18
C ARG A 614 20.34 32.42 1.75
N GLU A 615 19.09 32.74 2.12
CA GLU A 615 18.12 31.77 2.67
C GLU A 615 17.99 30.47 1.86
N THR A 616 17.88 30.57 0.53
CA THR A 616 17.71 29.41 -0.38
C THR A 616 18.82 28.35 -0.25
N TRP A 617 19.99 28.73 0.27
CA TRP A 617 21.14 27.85 0.48
C TRP A 617 21.03 26.98 1.74
N LEU A 618 19.93 27.05 2.50
CA LEU A 618 19.67 26.17 3.65
C LEU A 618 19.74 24.67 3.30
N VAL A 619 19.31 24.27 2.10
CA VAL A 619 19.43 22.88 1.61
C VAL A 619 20.90 22.46 1.54
N VAL A 620 21.78 23.34 1.04
CA VAL A 620 23.23 23.12 0.96
C VAL A 620 23.88 23.14 2.34
N GLY A 621 23.46 24.06 3.22
CA GLY A 621 23.91 24.11 4.62
C GLY A 621 23.57 22.83 5.39
N PHE A 622 22.37 22.29 5.23
CA PHE A 622 21.99 20.99 5.80
C PHE A 622 22.75 19.83 5.15
N ALA A 623 22.96 19.82 3.83
CA ALA A 623 23.75 18.78 3.16
C ALA A 623 25.22 18.76 3.61
N ILE A 624 25.85 19.92 3.79
CA ILE A 624 27.20 20.08 4.36
C ILE A 624 27.24 19.60 5.81
N SER A 625 26.25 19.98 6.63
CA SER A 625 26.14 19.52 8.02
C SER A 625 26.00 18.00 8.11
N ALA A 626 25.16 17.43 7.24
CA ALA A 626 24.93 16.00 7.14
C ALA A 626 26.22 15.25 6.76
N ALA A 627 26.95 15.70 5.73
CA ALA A 627 28.24 15.15 5.35
C ALA A 627 29.29 15.29 6.47
N GLY A 628 29.35 16.44 7.15
CA GLY A 628 30.23 16.66 8.30
C GLY A 628 29.96 15.69 9.45
N LEU A 629 28.69 15.44 9.78
CA LEU A 629 28.30 14.44 10.78
C LEU A 629 28.61 13.00 10.35
N ALA A 630 28.49 12.66 9.06
CA ALA A 630 28.85 11.35 8.53
C ALA A 630 30.36 11.08 8.63
N ILE A 631 31.18 12.07 8.26
CA ILE A 631 32.65 12.04 8.42
C ILE A 631 33.01 11.94 9.92
N LEU A 632 32.36 12.74 10.77
CA LEU A 632 32.58 12.69 12.22
C LEU A 632 32.20 11.33 12.83
N ALA A 633 31.12 10.69 12.35
CA ALA A 633 30.71 9.35 12.79
C ALA A 633 31.73 8.25 12.44
N ARG A 634 32.50 8.43 11.36
CA ARG A 634 33.62 7.56 10.99
C ARG A 634 34.86 7.80 11.88
N ILE A 635 35.12 9.04 12.27
CA ILE A 635 36.25 9.42 13.14
C ILE A 635 35.97 9.10 14.62
N ARG A 636 34.71 9.22 15.06
CA ARG A 636 34.22 8.93 16.42
C ARG A 636 33.02 7.99 16.31
N PRO A 637 33.19 6.66 16.46
CA PRO A 637 32.15 5.66 16.18
C PRO A 637 31.04 5.64 17.24
N ILE A 638 30.19 6.66 17.22
CA ILE A 638 28.99 6.77 18.07
C ILE A 638 27.76 6.64 17.15
N PRO A 639 26.89 5.62 17.35
CA PRO A 639 25.73 5.37 16.46
C PRO A 639 24.81 6.57 16.26
N LEU A 640 24.66 7.41 17.29
CA LEU A 640 23.83 8.62 17.27
C LEU A 640 24.30 9.67 16.23
N LEU A 641 25.59 9.72 15.90
CA LEU A 641 26.08 10.63 14.87
C LEU A 641 25.62 10.22 13.47
N ARG A 642 25.51 8.90 13.21
CA ARG A 642 24.98 8.36 11.95
C ARG A 642 23.51 8.75 11.80
N THR A 643 22.69 8.59 12.83
CA THR A 643 21.27 8.99 12.78
C THR A 643 21.07 10.50 12.70
N MET A 644 21.85 11.32 13.42
CA MET A 644 21.80 12.78 13.28
C MET A 644 22.19 13.25 11.86
N SER A 645 23.21 12.64 11.25
CA SER A 645 23.61 12.90 9.86
C SER A 645 22.46 12.66 8.88
N ALA A 646 21.76 11.53 9.03
CA ALA A 646 20.59 11.19 8.23
C ALA A 646 19.40 12.14 8.46
N SER A 647 19.14 12.54 9.71
CA SER A 647 18.08 13.53 10.02
C SER A 647 18.31 14.88 9.34
N LEU A 648 19.56 15.35 9.24
CA LEU A 648 19.88 16.58 8.51
C LEU A 648 19.77 16.42 6.99
N ALA A 649 20.10 15.24 6.46
CA ALA A 649 19.87 14.95 5.05
C ALA A 649 18.36 14.95 4.71
N THR A 650 17.52 14.39 5.59
CA THR A 650 16.06 14.50 5.47
C THR A 650 15.60 15.95 5.58
N ALA A 651 16.13 16.75 6.50
CA ALA A 651 15.80 18.17 6.61
C ALA A 651 16.16 18.96 5.33
N ALA A 652 17.29 18.64 4.69
CA ALA A 652 17.68 19.21 3.40
C ALA A 652 16.67 18.88 2.30
N PHE A 653 16.29 17.61 2.15
CA PHE A 653 15.32 17.17 1.15
C PHE A 653 13.92 17.78 1.39
N VAL A 654 13.47 17.84 2.64
CA VAL A 654 12.16 18.41 2.97
C VAL A 654 12.15 19.94 2.81
N ARG A 655 13.24 20.65 3.14
CA ARG A 655 13.35 22.10 2.82
C ARG A 655 13.44 22.36 1.32
N TRP A 656 14.02 21.45 0.53
CA TRP A 656 13.96 21.51 -0.93
C TRP A 656 12.52 21.32 -1.44
N LEU A 657 11.76 20.36 -0.89
CA LEU A 657 10.39 20.04 -1.33
C LEU A 657 9.40 21.21 -1.19
N TRP A 658 9.58 22.10 -0.20
CA TRP A 658 8.67 23.25 0.02
C TRP A 658 9.02 24.52 -0.77
N ALA A 659 10.29 24.71 -1.12
CA ALA A 659 10.75 25.84 -1.91
C ALA A 659 12.03 25.43 -2.66
N PRO A 660 11.88 24.70 -3.79
CA PRO A 660 13.00 24.26 -4.62
C PRO A 660 13.59 25.45 -5.37
N ILE A 661 14.90 25.45 -5.58
CA ILE A 661 15.57 26.47 -6.39
C ILE A 661 15.35 26.08 -7.87
N LEU A 662 14.63 26.90 -8.63
CA LEU A 662 14.33 26.67 -10.05
C LEU A 662 14.50 27.93 -10.93
N THR A 663 14.38 29.13 -10.36
CA THR A 663 14.62 30.40 -11.05
C THR A 663 16.10 30.80 -11.04
N ASP A 664 16.47 31.81 -11.84
CA ASP A 664 17.79 32.44 -11.89
C ASP A 664 18.99 31.49 -12.10
N MET A 665 18.79 30.37 -12.79
CA MET A 665 19.86 29.35 -12.96
C MET A 665 21.05 29.83 -13.80
N GLY A 666 20.87 30.89 -14.59
CA GLY A 666 21.84 31.38 -15.56
C GLY A 666 21.73 30.66 -16.90
N ALA A 667 22.11 31.35 -17.98
CA ALA A 667 21.86 30.91 -19.36
C ALA A 667 22.98 30.04 -19.97
N TRP A 668 24.09 29.81 -19.26
CA TRP A 668 25.17 28.96 -19.77
C TRP A 668 24.80 27.47 -19.64
N PRO A 669 25.00 26.65 -20.68
CA PRO A 669 24.84 25.21 -20.58
C PRO A 669 25.96 24.63 -19.70
N LEU A 670 25.61 23.67 -18.83
CA LEU A 670 26.47 22.99 -17.85
C LEU A 670 27.06 23.90 -16.74
N LEU A 671 27.55 25.11 -17.04
CA LEU A 671 28.16 26.03 -16.07
C LEU A 671 27.13 27.04 -15.53
N ASN A 672 26.27 26.56 -14.63
CA ASN A 672 25.08 27.25 -14.13
C ASN A 672 24.93 27.08 -12.60
N TRP A 673 23.89 27.70 -12.00
CA TRP A 673 23.60 27.55 -10.57
C TRP A 673 23.01 26.17 -10.19
N LEU A 674 22.65 25.30 -11.15
CA LEU A 674 22.27 23.91 -10.83
C LEU A 674 23.43 23.11 -10.22
N ILE A 675 24.69 23.44 -10.55
CA ILE A 675 25.85 22.80 -9.90
C ILE A 675 25.82 23.02 -8.38
N PRO A 676 25.90 24.25 -7.83
CA PRO A 676 25.85 24.45 -6.39
C PRO A 676 24.47 24.17 -5.76
N ALA A 677 23.36 24.29 -6.50
CA ALA A 677 22.01 24.04 -5.97
C ALA A 677 21.63 22.54 -5.89
N TYR A 678 22.11 21.69 -6.81
CA TYR A 678 21.74 20.26 -6.89
C TYR A 678 22.96 19.33 -6.87
N ALA A 679 23.99 19.59 -7.68
CA ALA A 679 25.16 18.70 -7.76
C ALA A 679 26.01 18.74 -6.47
N LEU A 680 26.09 19.89 -5.78
CA LEU A 680 26.80 20.00 -4.50
C LEU A 680 26.07 19.24 -3.37
N PRO A 681 24.74 19.37 -3.15
CA PRO A 681 24.00 18.44 -2.29
C PRO A 681 24.17 16.96 -2.67
N ALA A 682 24.10 16.61 -3.96
CA ALA A 682 24.35 15.24 -4.40
C ALA A 682 25.74 14.74 -3.99
N LEU A 683 26.79 15.56 -4.17
CA LEU A 683 28.15 15.28 -3.76
C LEU A 683 28.28 15.14 -2.22
N CYS A 684 27.64 16.03 -1.45
CA CYS A 684 27.61 15.93 0.01
C CYS A 684 26.96 14.61 0.48
N PHE A 685 25.86 14.18 -0.14
CA PHE A 685 25.21 12.91 0.20
C PHE A 685 26.00 11.69 -0.28
N TRP A 686 26.71 11.76 -1.41
CA TRP A 686 27.68 10.76 -1.83
C TRP A 686 28.84 10.63 -0.84
N VAL A 687 29.44 11.75 -0.42
CA VAL A 687 30.50 11.78 0.60
C VAL A 687 29.99 11.24 1.93
N ALA A 688 28.75 11.54 2.33
CA ALA A 688 28.14 10.99 3.53
C ALA A 688 27.94 9.47 3.44
N ALA A 689 27.39 8.97 2.34
CA ALA A 689 27.23 7.53 2.10
C ALA A 689 28.58 6.78 2.10
N LEU A 690 29.61 7.37 1.49
CA LEU A 690 30.97 6.81 1.47
C LEU A 690 31.65 6.86 2.85
N ALA A 691 31.41 7.90 3.64
CA ALA A 691 31.89 7.98 5.03
C ALA A 691 31.18 6.98 5.97
N LEU A 692 29.93 6.63 5.67
CA LEU A 692 29.12 5.68 6.44
C LEU A 692 29.23 4.23 5.97
N ARG A 693 29.97 3.97 4.87
CA ARG A 693 30.10 2.66 4.19
C ARG A 693 30.40 1.47 5.11
N ASP A 694 31.09 1.72 6.22
CA ASP A 694 31.59 0.70 7.16
C ASP A 694 30.46 0.03 7.99
N GLY A 695 29.17 0.28 7.66
CA GLY A 695 28.00 -0.42 8.21
C GLY A 695 26.75 -0.26 7.34
N GLN A 696 25.98 -1.35 7.18
CA GLN A 696 24.71 -1.37 6.44
C GLN A 696 23.54 -0.97 7.35
N ASP A 697 23.25 0.33 7.44
CA ASP A 697 22.20 0.87 8.32
C ASP A 697 21.31 1.93 7.66
N ARG A 698 20.17 2.24 8.32
CA ARG A 698 19.20 3.23 7.83
C ARG A 698 19.84 4.59 7.49
N PRO A 699 20.79 5.13 8.29
CA PRO A 699 21.57 6.30 7.89
C PRO A 699 22.22 6.21 6.52
N LYS A 700 23.04 5.18 6.24
CA LYS A 700 23.67 4.99 4.93
C LYS A 700 22.60 4.96 3.82
N THR A 701 21.52 4.22 4.03
CA THR A 701 20.38 4.10 3.11
C THR A 701 19.74 5.46 2.77
N VAL A 702 19.57 6.34 3.76
CA VAL A 702 19.00 7.69 3.57
C VAL A 702 19.90 8.57 2.72
N HIS A 703 21.22 8.57 2.98
CA HIS A 703 22.15 9.36 2.16
C HIS A 703 22.22 8.85 0.72
N GLN A 704 22.16 7.54 0.49
CA GLN A 704 22.15 6.99 -0.87
C GLN A 704 20.87 7.33 -1.64
N ALA A 705 19.72 7.33 -0.97
CA ALA A 705 18.46 7.77 -1.55
C ALA A 705 18.53 9.24 -1.99
N PHE A 706 19.04 10.15 -1.15
CA PHE A 706 19.17 11.55 -1.50
C PHE A 706 20.31 11.85 -2.47
N ALA A 707 21.41 11.11 -2.42
CA ALA A 707 22.47 11.17 -3.44
C ALA A 707 21.91 10.82 -4.83
N ALA A 708 21.19 9.70 -4.95
CA ALA A 708 20.52 9.31 -6.19
C ALA A 708 19.47 10.35 -6.62
N PHE A 709 18.66 10.86 -5.70
CA PHE A 709 17.64 11.88 -5.98
C PHE A 709 18.25 13.17 -6.54
N PHE A 710 19.20 13.79 -5.83
CA PHE A 710 19.81 15.04 -6.27
C PHE A 710 20.67 14.87 -7.53
N THR A 711 21.27 13.69 -7.76
CA THR A 711 21.91 13.36 -9.06
C THR A 711 20.89 13.29 -10.19
N ALA A 712 19.74 12.63 -10.00
CA ALA A 712 18.70 12.54 -11.01
C ALA A 712 18.07 13.90 -11.31
N ALA A 713 17.75 14.68 -10.26
CA ALA A 713 17.23 16.03 -10.37
C ALA A 713 18.20 16.96 -11.12
N PHE A 714 19.50 16.92 -10.80
CA PHE A 714 20.52 17.68 -11.53
C PHE A 714 20.52 17.32 -13.02
N VAL A 715 20.57 16.03 -13.38
CA VAL A 715 20.61 15.60 -14.79
C VAL A 715 19.34 15.99 -15.56
N LEU A 716 18.16 15.79 -14.98
CA LEU A 716 16.89 16.09 -15.65
C LEU A 716 16.67 17.61 -15.79
N LEU A 717 16.95 18.40 -14.75
CA LEU A 717 16.91 19.86 -14.82
C LEU A 717 17.97 20.42 -15.78
N GLN A 718 19.13 19.78 -15.89
CA GLN A 718 20.17 20.16 -16.85
C GLN A 718 19.77 19.88 -18.30
N VAL A 719 18.93 18.87 -18.57
CA VAL A 719 18.32 18.68 -19.89
C VAL A 719 17.25 19.75 -20.13
N HIS A 720 16.32 19.94 -19.19
CA HIS A 720 15.24 20.95 -19.28
C HIS A 720 15.78 22.38 -19.53
N GLN A 721 16.84 22.80 -18.83
CA GLN A 721 17.53 24.09 -19.01
C GLN A 721 18.02 24.33 -20.45
N VAL A 722 18.39 23.28 -21.18
CA VAL A 722 18.88 23.40 -22.57
C VAL A 722 17.76 23.69 -23.57
N PHE A 723 16.49 23.39 -23.22
CA PHE A 723 15.32 23.65 -24.07
C PHE A 723 14.52 24.88 -23.62
N VAL A 724 14.39 25.11 -22.31
CA VAL A 724 13.56 26.20 -21.73
C VAL A 724 14.38 27.44 -21.34
N GLY A 725 15.62 27.26 -20.89
CA GLY A 725 16.54 28.37 -20.55
C GLY A 725 16.79 28.53 -19.03
N PRO A 726 17.06 29.76 -18.54
CA PRO A 726 17.55 30.00 -17.18
C PRO A 726 16.47 29.96 -16.08
N ASP A 727 15.19 29.90 -16.43
CA ASP A 727 14.07 29.69 -15.52
C ASP A 727 13.51 28.29 -15.77
N LEU A 728 13.42 27.49 -14.71
CA LEU A 728 12.99 26.09 -14.73
C LEU A 728 11.68 25.89 -13.97
N THR A 729 10.91 26.97 -13.76
CA THR A 729 9.56 26.87 -13.20
C THR A 729 8.61 26.21 -14.22
N PRO A 730 7.77 25.24 -13.81
CA PRO A 730 6.89 24.53 -14.76
C PRO A 730 5.79 25.43 -15.33
N ASP A 731 6.01 25.97 -16.52
CA ASP A 731 5.02 26.79 -17.23
C ASP A 731 4.02 25.92 -18.03
N LEU A 732 2.74 26.01 -17.67
CA LEU A 732 1.64 25.39 -18.40
C LEU A 732 1.42 26.04 -19.77
N ALA A 733 1.80 27.31 -19.96
CA ALA A 733 1.75 27.98 -21.27
C ALA A 733 2.89 27.52 -22.21
N TRP A 734 4.03 27.06 -21.70
CA TRP A 734 5.04 26.34 -22.51
C TRP A 734 4.48 25.01 -23.03
N ILE A 735 3.78 24.25 -22.19
CA ILE A 735 3.16 22.97 -22.59
C ILE A 735 2.02 23.21 -23.60
N ALA A 736 1.09 24.12 -23.30
CA ALA A 736 -0.02 24.44 -24.20
C ALA A 736 0.44 25.15 -25.49
N GLY A 737 1.51 25.94 -25.41
CA GLY A 737 2.10 26.70 -26.52
C GLY A 737 2.93 25.87 -27.49
N HIS A 738 3.15 24.57 -27.24
CA HIS A 738 3.92 23.68 -28.11
C HIS A 738 3.39 23.69 -29.56
N TYR A 739 2.07 23.75 -29.73
CA TYR A 739 1.42 23.74 -31.03
C TYR A 739 1.38 25.10 -31.73
N ALA A 740 1.69 26.20 -31.03
CA ALA A 740 1.53 27.57 -31.52
C ALA A 740 2.86 28.28 -31.83
N GLN A 741 4.00 27.77 -31.36
CA GLN A 741 5.29 28.47 -31.44
C GLN A 741 6.38 27.66 -32.16
N PRO A 742 6.88 28.11 -33.34
CA PRO A 742 7.95 27.42 -34.09
C PRO A 742 9.31 27.28 -33.39
N ARG A 743 9.46 27.80 -32.17
CA ARG A 743 10.65 27.65 -31.31
C ARG A 743 10.46 26.63 -30.18
N ASN A 744 9.24 26.17 -29.92
CA ASN A 744 8.93 25.29 -28.82
C ASN A 744 9.25 23.83 -29.19
N ARG A 745 10.40 23.35 -28.70
CA ARG A 745 10.95 22.01 -28.97
C ARG A 745 10.59 20.99 -27.89
N LEU A 746 9.40 21.09 -27.28
CA LEU A 746 8.96 20.20 -26.21
C LEU A 746 8.97 18.71 -26.63
N PHE A 747 8.73 18.42 -27.91
CA PHE A 747 8.82 17.06 -28.44
C PHE A 747 10.25 16.50 -28.39
N GLU A 748 11.25 17.25 -28.87
CA GLU A 748 12.66 16.88 -28.77
C GLU A 748 13.18 16.92 -27.32
N GLU A 749 12.67 17.84 -26.50
CA GLU A 749 12.93 17.92 -25.06
C GLU A 749 12.46 16.64 -24.36
N VAL A 750 11.20 16.21 -24.57
CA VAL A 750 10.64 15.00 -23.96
C VAL A 750 11.32 13.74 -24.51
N ALA A 751 11.73 13.71 -25.78
CA ALA A 751 12.58 12.62 -26.30
C ALA A 751 13.94 12.56 -25.57
N CYS A 752 14.60 13.71 -25.37
CA CYS A 752 15.85 13.82 -24.61
C CYS A 752 15.66 13.43 -23.12
N LEU A 753 14.60 13.89 -22.46
CA LEU A 753 14.27 13.53 -21.08
C LEU A 753 13.95 12.04 -20.94
N THR A 754 13.29 11.42 -21.91
CA THR A 754 13.02 9.98 -21.93
C THR A 754 14.34 9.19 -22.00
N MET A 755 15.27 9.58 -22.88
CA MET A 755 16.61 8.97 -22.96
C MET A 755 17.43 9.21 -21.68
N ALA A 756 17.37 10.41 -21.09
CA ALA A 756 18.08 10.75 -19.86
C ALA A 756 17.54 9.96 -18.65
N ALA A 757 16.21 9.82 -18.52
CA ALA A 757 15.58 8.98 -17.51
C ALA A 757 15.97 7.50 -17.70
N GLY A 758 16.05 7.02 -18.94
CA GLY A 758 16.49 5.66 -19.25
C GLY A 758 17.96 5.40 -18.88
N LEU A 759 18.85 6.35 -19.18
CA LEU A 759 20.26 6.31 -18.80
C LEU A 759 20.46 6.38 -17.28
N LEU A 760 19.69 7.21 -16.58
CA LEU A 760 19.66 7.25 -15.10
C LEU A 760 19.18 5.91 -14.52
N GLY A 761 18.13 5.32 -15.08
CA GLY A 761 17.63 4.00 -14.70
C GLY A 761 18.69 2.91 -14.84
N ALA A 762 19.36 2.87 -16.01
CA ALA A 762 20.48 1.96 -16.26
C ALA A 762 21.65 2.18 -15.30
N GLY A 763 22.03 3.44 -15.06
CA GLY A 763 23.11 3.82 -14.14
C GLY A 763 22.83 3.41 -12.69
N PHE A 764 21.63 3.71 -12.18
CA PHE A 764 21.24 3.32 -10.82
C PHE A 764 21.07 1.80 -10.67
N GLN A 765 20.55 1.10 -11.68
CA GLN A 765 20.50 -0.37 -11.67
C GLN A 765 21.92 -0.99 -11.66
N ARG A 766 22.88 -0.40 -12.39
CA ARG A 766 24.29 -0.83 -12.36
C ARG A 766 24.95 -0.54 -11.01
N LEU A 767 24.69 0.61 -10.40
CA LEU A 767 25.13 0.92 -9.03
C LEU A 767 24.50 -0.01 -7.99
N ALA A 768 23.23 -0.39 -8.15
CA ALA A 768 22.57 -1.37 -7.30
C ALA A 768 23.23 -2.75 -7.39
N ARG A 769 23.64 -3.20 -8.59
CA ARG A 769 24.45 -4.42 -8.78
C ARG A 769 25.83 -4.30 -8.11
N LEU A 770 26.52 -3.17 -8.28
CA LEU A 770 27.91 -2.98 -7.81
C LEU A 770 28.05 -2.79 -6.29
N VAL A 771 27.08 -2.16 -5.63
CA VAL A 771 27.15 -1.82 -4.19
C VAL A 771 26.16 -2.65 -3.34
N GLY A 772 25.21 -3.34 -3.98
CA GLY A 772 24.21 -4.20 -3.30
C GLY A 772 23.08 -3.44 -2.59
N ASP A 773 23.05 -2.11 -2.68
CA ASP A 773 22.21 -1.27 -1.82
C ASP A 773 20.82 -0.96 -2.40
N THR A 774 19.77 -1.23 -1.61
CA THR A 774 18.36 -1.04 -1.96
C THR A 774 17.97 0.34 -2.52
N PRO A 775 18.50 1.49 -2.05
CA PRO A 775 18.14 2.80 -2.58
C PRO A 775 18.41 2.98 -4.07
N PHE A 776 19.54 2.46 -4.58
CA PHE A 776 19.85 2.56 -6.01
C PHE A 776 18.92 1.67 -6.85
N ARG A 777 18.47 0.52 -6.32
CA ARG A 777 17.44 -0.30 -6.97
C ARG A 777 16.10 0.44 -7.05
N ILE A 778 15.70 1.16 -5.98
CA ILE A 778 14.49 1.98 -5.96
C ILE A 778 14.62 3.18 -6.92
N ALA A 779 15.76 3.86 -6.95
CA ALA A 779 16.03 4.95 -7.88
C ALA A 779 16.01 4.48 -9.35
N GLY A 780 16.56 3.29 -9.63
CA GLY A 780 16.48 2.65 -10.95
C GLY A 780 15.05 2.34 -11.37
N LEU A 781 14.23 1.80 -10.45
CA LEU A 781 12.80 1.56 -10.68
C LEU A 781 12.01 2.87 -10.89
N ALA A 782 12.28 3.91 -10.12
CA ALA A 782 11.63 5.22 -10.27
C ALA A 782 11.98 5.90 -11.60
N ALA A 783 13.26 5.85 -12.01
CA ALA A 783 13.71 6.36 -13.30
C ALA A 783 13.13 5.52 -14.46
N ALA A 784 12.99 4.20 -14.31
CA ALA A 784 12.29 3.35 -15.27
C ALA A 784 10.79 3.70 -15.38
N ALA A 785 10.11 3.96 -14.26
CA ALA A 785 8.70 4.40 -14.26
C ALA A 785 8.54 5.78 -14.92
N LEU A 786 9.46 6.73 -14.67
CA LEU A 786 9.50 8.02 -15.38
C LEU A 786 9.75 7.82 -16.88
N THR A 787 10.62 6.87 -17.27
CA THR A 787 10.88 6.53 -18.67
C THR A 787 9.61 5.98 -19.35
N ILE A 788 8.83 5.15 -18.67
CA ILE A 788 7.52 4.68 -19.16
C ILE A 788 6.53 5.85 -19.30
N LEU A 789 6.46 6.74 -18.30
CA LEU A 789 5.56 7.90 -18.32
C LEU A 789 5.87 8.85 -19.49
N LEU A 790 7.15 9.18 -19.72
CA LEU A 790 7.57 10.06 -20.82
C LEU A 790 7.45 9.39 -22.19
N ALA A 791 7.76 8.09 -22.31
CA ALA A 791 7.63 7.35 -23.56
C ALA A 791 6.17 7.12 -23.96
N VAL A 792 5.31 6.64 -23.04
CA VAL A 792 3.94 6.22 -23.35
C VAL A 792 2.93 7.34 -23.14
N GLY A 793 3.03 8.08 -22.04
CA GLY A 793 2.14 9.22 -21.75
C GLY A 793 2.54 10.50 -22.47
N GLY A 794 3.85 10.78 -22.55
CA GLY A 794 4.41 11.91 -23.30
C GLY A 794 4.36 11.67 -24.81
N LEU A 795 5.40 11.06 -25.38
CA LEU A 795 5.53 10.84 -26.82
C LEU A 795 4.41 9.96 -27.40
N GLY A 796 3.95 8.96 -26.64
CA GLY A 796 2.92 8.02 -27.09
C GLY A 796 1.50 8.57 -27.15
N ALA A 797 1.20 9.63 -26.40
CA ALA A 797 -0.16 10.17 -26.28
C ALA A 797 -0.22 11.71 -26.32
N LEU A 798 0.36 12.41 -25.34
CA LEU A 798 0.22 13.86 -25.20
C LEU A 798 0.85 14.66 -26.36
N LEU A 799 1.97 14.17 -26.89
CA LEU A 799 2.77 14.80 -27.95
C LEU A 799 2.84 13.90 -29.19
N ASN A 800 1.72 13.24 -29.52
CA ASN A 800 1.61 12.30 -30.63
C ASN A 800 0.90 12.96 -31.83
N PRO A 801 1.57 13.10 -32.99
CA PRO A 801 0.98 13.69 -34.21
C PRO A 801 -0.33 13.08 -34.72
N LEU A 802 -0.68 11.86 -34.29
CA LEU A 802 -1.99 11.25 -34.56
C LEU A 802 -3.15 11.94 -33.83
N PHE A 803 -2.89 12.53 -32.66
CA PHE A 803 -3.88 13.13 -31.78
C PHE A 803 -3.75 14.65 -31.68
N ASP A 804 -2.54 15.21 -31.84
CA ASP A 804 -2.30 16.66 -31.71
C ASP A 804 -2.58 17.47 -33.00
N GLY A 805 -2.66 16.80 -34.16
CA GLY A 805 -2.98 17.44 -35.44
C GLY A 805 -1.84 18.24 -36.07
N THR A 806 -0.63 18.18 -35.54
CA THR A 806 0.54 18.85 -36.12
C THR A 806 0.94 18.26 -37.47
N THR A 807 1.39 19.12 -38.39
CA THR A 807 1.93 18.69 -39.68
C THR A 807 3.31 18.05 -39.49
N VAL A 808 3.44 16.79 -39.91
CA VAL A 808 4.71 16.09 -39.96
C VAL A 808 5.41 16.46 -41.27
N ASP A 809 5.98 17.66 -41.29
CA ASP A 809 6.69 18.20 -42.44
C ASP A 809 8.06 17.53 -42.65
N GLY A 810 8.42 17.29 -43.91
CA GLY A 810 9.65 16.61 -44.32
C GLY A 810 9.40 15.38 -45.20
N TRP A 811 10.43 14.56 -45.39
CA TRP A 811 10.27 13.25 -46.04
C TRP A 811 9.68 12.25 -45.04
N SER A 812 8.88 11.27 -45.49
CA SER A 812 8.16 10.34 -44.61
C SER A 812 9.03 9.60 -43.58
N VAL A 813 10.31 9.36 -43.87
CA VAL A 813 11.27 8.74 -42.93
C VAL A 813 12.19 9.77 -42.25
N LEU A 814 12.51 10.89 -42.91
CA LEU A 814 13.45 11.91 -42.43
C LEU A 814 12.69 13.17 -42.00
N ASN A 815 12.02 13.07 -40.85
CA ASN A 815 11.27 14.14 -40.20
C ASN A 815 11.25 13.94 -38.68
N ARG A 816 10.44 14.73 -37.94
CA ARG A 816 10.32 14.66 -36.46
C ARG A 816 10.03 13.25 -35.92
N LEU A 817 9.29 12.40 -36.64
CA LEU A 817 8.96 11.02 -36.23
C LEU A 817 10.21 10.14 -36.03
N LEU A 818 11.34 10.49 -36.64
CA LEU A 818 12.61 9.78 -36.46
C LEU A 818 13.06 9.75 -34.98
N TRP A 819 12.65 10.74 -34.16
CA TRP A 819 12.94 10.74 -32.72
C TRP A 819 12.29 9.58 -31.96
N TYR A 820 11.11 9.09 -32.38
CA TYR A 820 10.53 7.86 -31.81
C TYR A 820 11.46 6.67 -32.03
N VAL A 821 12.00 6.53 -33.25
CA VAL A 821 12.90 5.45 -33.62
C VAL A 821 14.26 5.61 -32.94
N VAL A 822 14.81 6.82 -32.83
CA VAL A 822 16.08 7.11 -32.15
C VAL A 822 15.98 6.86 -30.65
N ALA A 823 15.04 7.49 -29.95
CA ALA A 823 14.86 7.30 -28.51
C ALA A 823 14.48 5.85 -28.20
N GLY A 824 13.59 5.25 -28.99
CA GLY A 824 13.22 3.85 -28.86
C GLY A 824 14.41 2.89 -29.07
N SER A 825 15.29 3.18 -30.03
CA SER A 825 16.50 2.38 -30.27
C SER A 825 17.54 2.53 -29.16
N VAL A 826 17.72 3.73 -28.59
CA VAL A 826 18.59 3.95 -27.42
C VAL A 826 18.09 3.17 -26.21
N LEU A 827 16.79 3.27 -25.90
CA LEU A 827 16.16 2.54 -24.78
C LEU A 827 16.18 1.03 -25.01
N GLY A 828 15.88 0.58 -26.24
CA GLY A 828 15.94 -0.83 -26.64
C GLY A 828 17.36 -1.41 -26.53
N ALA A 829 18.39 -0.66 -26.96
CA ALA A 829 19.78 -1.08 -26.84
C ALA A 829 20.25 -1.13 -25.38
N LEU A 830 19.86 -0.17 -24.53
CA LEU A 830 20.12 -0.21 -23.08
C LEU A 830 19.41 -1.39 -22.42
N GLY A 831 18.13 -1.61 -22.72
CA GLY A 831 17.36 -2.75 -22.22
C GLY A 831 17.95 -4.10 -22.64
N PHE A 832 18.33 -4.25 -23.91
CA PHE A 832 18.97 -5.45 -24.46
C PHE A 832 20.34 -5.72 -23.84
N THR A 833 21.22 -4.71 -23.77
CA THR A 833 22.57 -4.87 -23.16
C THR A 833 22.49 -5.23 -21.68
N MET A 834 21.65 -4.54 -20.91
CA MET A 834 21.43 -4.87 -19.49
C MET A 834 20.79 -6.26 -19.30
N GLY A 835 19.87 -6.64 -20.19
CA GLY A 835 19.14 -7.91 -20.16
C GLY A 835 19.98 -9.13 -20.58
N ARG A 836 21.06 -8.93 -21.34
CA ARG A 836 22.07 -9.98 -21.62
C ARG A 836 22.96 -10.29 -20.41
N GLU A 837 23.13 -9.34 -19.49
CA GLU A 837 23.85 -9.57 -18.23
C GLU A 837 22.95 -10.26 -17.19
N ASP A 838 21.76 -9.72 -16.95
CA ASP A 838 20.77 -10.24 -15.97
C ASP A 838 19.41 -9.54 -16.17
N SER A 839 18.30 -10.28 -16.02
CA SER A 839 16.94 -9.80 -16.31
C SER A 839 16.35 -8.95 -15.19
N SER A 840 16.67 -7.65 -15.19
CA SER A 840 16.12 -6.68 -14.23
C SER A 840 14.79 -6.05 -14.69
N PRO A 841 13.90 -5.62 -13.75
CA PRO A 841 12.68 -4.88 -14.08
C PRO A 841 12.97 -3.54 -14.80
N VAL A 842 14.14 -2.94 -14.55
CA VAL A 842 14.62 -1.75 -15.29
C VAL A 842 14.93 -2.12 -16.75
N ALA A 843 15.73 -3.15 -17.01
CA ALA A 843 16.03 -3.61 -18.38
C ALA A 843 14.75 -4.00 -19.14
N ASN A 844 13.79 -4.63 -18.46
CA ASN A 844 12.46 -4.93 -18.98
C ASN A 844 11.68 -3.66 -19.37
N ALA A 845 11.64 -2.64 -18.51
CA ALA A 845 10.98 -1.36 -18.81
C ALA A 845 11.63 -0.63 -20.00
N LEU A 846 12.96 -0.53 -20.03
CA LEU A 846 13.70 0.09 -21.15
C LEU A 846 13.43 -0.64 -22.48
N SER A 847 13.41 -1.98 -22.44
CA SER A 847 13.06 -2.80 -23.61
C SER A 847 11.62 -2.59 -24.07
N ALA A 848 10.66 -2.50 -23.14
CA ALA A 848 9.25 -2.25 -23.45
C ALA A 848 9.02 -0.85 -24.04
N CYS A 849 9.64 0.20 -23.49
CA CYS A 849 9.62 1.55 -24.07
C CYS A 849 10.28 1.58 -25.45
N GLY A 850 11.39 0.85 -25.63
CA GLY A 850 12.05 0.72 -26.93
C GLY A 850 11.15 0.07 -27.98
N ALA A 851 10.54 -1.08 -27.64
CA ALA A 851 9.58 -1.78 -28.49
C ALA A 851 8.40 -0.88 -28.88
N PHE A 852 7.83 -0.17 -27.90
CA PHE A 852 6.69 0.73 -28.08
C PHE A 852 7.03 1.90 -29.03
N LEU A 853 8.07 2.67 -28.72
CA LEU A 853 8.42 3.86 -29.50
C LEU A 853 8.84 3.50 -30.94
N VAL A 854 9.64 2.44 -31.14
CA VAL A 854 10.02 2.01 -32.49
C VAL A 854 8.80 1.54 -33.30
N SER A 855 7.91 0.76 -32.69
CA SER A 855 6.70 0.27 -33.38
C SER A 855 5.73 1.40 -33.72
N LEU A 856 5.49 2.31 -32.77
CA LEU A 856 4.66 3.51 -32.97
C LEU A 856 5.24 4.40 -34.07
N GLY A 857 6.55 4.68 -34.03
CA GLY A 857 7.23 5.47 -35.05
C GLY A 857 7.07 4.87 -36.45
N ILE A 858 7.25 3.56 -36.61
CA ILE A 858 7.09 2.87 -37.91
C ILE A 858 5.63 2.91 -38.39
N VAL A 859 4.64 2.78 -37.51
CA VAL A 859 3.21 2.90 -37.88
C VAL A 859 2.86 4.34 -38.27
N LEU A 860 3.35 5.36 -37.56
CA LEU A 860 3.13 6.77 -37.91
C LEU A 860 3.81 7.14 -39.24
N ILE A 861 5.03 6.67 -39.48
CA ILE A 861 5.75 6.80 -40.77
C ILE A 861 4.97 6.13 -41.91
N THR A 862 4.41 4.95 -41.65
CA THR A 862 3.54 4.23 -42.63
C THR A 862 2.29 5.04 -42.93
N ARG A 863 1.60 5.56 -41.91
CA ARG A 863 0.41 6.41 -42.08
C ARG A 863 0.75 7.68 -42.86
N GLN A 864 1.87 8.34 -42.56
CA GLN A 864 2.33 9.52 -43.30
C GLN A 864 2.58 9.25 -44.79
N ALA A 865 3.04 8.04 -45.14
CA ALA A 865 3.26 7.64 -46.53
C ALA A 865 1.96 7.43 -47.35
N PHE A 866 0.82 7.15 -46.69
CA PHE A 866 -0.48 6.95 -47.36
C PHE A 866 -1.47 8.10 -47.18
N ALA A 867 -1.44 8.79 -46.03
CA ALA A 867 -2.34 9.91 -45.70
C ALA A 867 -1.70 11.31 -45.89
N GLY A 868 -0.37 11.38 -46.02
CA GLY A 868 0.37 12.64 -46.17
C GLY A 868 0.83 13.26 -44.84
N PRO A 869 1.26 14.54 -44.85
CA PRO A 869 1.87 15.20 -43.68
C PRO A 869 0.93 15.37 -42.47
N GLN A 870 -0.39 15.40 -42.66
CA GLN A 870 -1.36 15.59 -41.59
C GLN A 870 -1.91 14.24 -41.13
N LEU A 871 -1.55 13.81 -39.91
CA LEU A 871 -1.84 12.46 -39.42
C LEU A 871 -3.15 12.35 -38.64
N SER A 872 -3.69 13.46 -38.15
CA SER A 872 -5.00 13.51 -37.47
C SER A 872 -6.14 13.03 -38.37
N PRO A 873 -7.14 12.30 -37.84
CA PRO A 873 -8.38 12.02 -38.56
C PRO A 873 -9.08 13.31 -38.99
N LEU A 874 -9.12 13.58 -40.29
CA LEU A 874 -9.89 14.72 -40.84
C LEU A 874 -11.40 14.45 -40.88
N ASP A 875 -11.78 13.17 -40.95
CA ASP A 875 -13.18 12.71 -40.96
C ASP A 875 -13.31 11.30 -40.35
N GLY A 876 -14.54 10.89 -40.03
CA GLY A 876 -14.84 9.55 -39.52
C GLY A 876 -14.44 8.40 -40.46
N ALA A 877 -14.23 8.69 -41.75
CA ALA A 877 -13.76 7.76 -42.76
C ALA A 877 -12.26 7.95 -43.13
N SER A 878 -11.42 8.35 -42.17
CA SER A 878 -10.03 8.79 -42.44
C SER A 878 -9.03 7.70 -42.86
N VAL A 879 -9.25 6.41 -42.54
CA VAL A 879 -8.30 5.34 -42.91
C VAL A 879 -8.69 4.73 -44.25
N GLY A 880 -7.85 4.83 -45.27
CA GLY A 880 -8.15 4.28 -46.61
C GLY A 880 -8.22 2.74 -46.63
N TYR A 881 -8.94 2.13 -47.58
CA TYR A 881 -9.02 0.65 -47.68
C TYR A 881 -7.62 0.02 -47.87
N ALA A 882 -6.81 0.59 -48.75
CA ALA A 882 -5.42 0.17 -48.96
C ALA A 882 -4.53 0.47 -47.73
N GLU A 883 -4.73 1.60 -47.05
CA GLU A 883 -4.02 1.95 -45.82
C GLU A 883 -4.32 0.94 -44.70
N ALA A 884 -5.59 0.56 -44.50
CA ALA A 884 -6.01 -0.43 -43.52
C ALA A 884 -5.32 -1.79 -43.74
N VAL A 885 -5.27 -2.26 -44.99
CA VAL A 885 -4.55 -3.49 -45.38
C VAL A 885 -3.05 -3.34 -45.15
N MET A 886 -2.43 -2.23 -45.56
CA MET A 886 -0.98 -2.02 -45.42
C MET A 886 -0.55 -1.87 -43.95
N ILE A 887 -1.32 -1.17 -43.10
CA ILE A 887 -1.07 -1.13 -41.65
C ILE A 887 -1.22 -2.54 -41.04
N THR A 888 -2.19 -3.35 -41.49
CA THR A 888 -2.30 -4.76 -41.07
C THR A 888 -1.04 -5.56 -41.40
N VAL A 889 -0.51 -5.42 -42.62
CA VAL A 889 0.75 -6.07 -43.05
C VAL A 889 1.96 -5.56 -42.25
N VAL A 890 2.07 -4.26 -42.00
CA VAL A 890 3.16 -3.67 -41.20
C VAL A 890 3.10 -4.14 -39.74
N LEU A 891 1.93 -4.25 -39.13
CA LEU A 891 1.78 -4.79 -37.77
C LEU A 891 2.17 -6.28 -37.68
N ILE A 892 1.86 -7.08 -38.72
CA ILE A 892 2.35 -8.47 -38.83
C ILE A 892 3.88 -8.50 -38.97
N ALA A 893 4.47 -7.61 -39.78
CA ALA A 893 5.92 -7.50 -39.94
C ALA A 893 6.63 -7.03 -38.65
N LEU A 894 6.04 -6.11 -37.88
CA LEU A 894 6.53 -5.70 -36.56
C LEU A 894 6.44 -6.84 -35.53
N THR A 895 5.37 -7.63 -35.58
CA THR A 895 5.24 -8.86 -34.76
C THR A 895 6.36 -9.85 -35.06
N ALA A 896 6.72 -10.02 -36.34
CA ALA A 896 7.86 -10.82 -36.78
C ALA A 896 9.22 -10.24 -36.35
N ALA A 897 9.44 -8.93 -36.47
CA ALA A 897 10.66 -8.27 -36.01
C ALA A 897 10.86 -8.42 -34.50
N ALA A 898 9.79 -8.27 -33.71
CA ALA A 898 9.81 -8.55 -32.28
C ALA A 898 10.12 -10.02 -31.97
N ARG A 899 9.71 -10.97 -32.84
CA ARG A 899 10.03 -12.40 -32.66
C ARG A 899 11.52 -12.66 -32.89
N LEU A 900 12.13 -12.06 -33.91
CA LEU A 900 13.58 -12.11 -34.12
C LEU A 900 14.36 -11.52 -32.93
N TRP A 901 13.85 -10.45 -32.31
CA TRP A 901 14.44 -9.89 -31.09
C TRP A 901 14.29 -10.83 -29.89
N HIS A 902 13.13 -11.45 -29.70
CA HIS A 902 12.91 -12.47 -28.66
C HIS A 902 13.85 -13.68 -28.82
N ASP A 903 14.12 -14.10 -30.05
CA ASP A 903 15.03 -15.22 -30.33
C ASP A 903 16.51 -14.82 -30.12
N ALA A 904 16.86 -13.54 -30.31
CA ALA A 904 18.20 -13.00 -30.03
C ALA A 904 18.46 -12.62 -28.55
N ALA A 905 17.41 -12.43 -27.76
CA ALA A 905 17.42 -12.22 -26.31
C ALA A 905 16.12 -12.74 -25.67
N PRO A 906 16.07 -14.02 -25.26
CA PRO A 906 14.87 -14.61 -24.68
C PRO A 906 14.56 -13.97 -23.32
N GLY A 907 13.46 -13.21 -23.27
CA GLY A 907 13.01 -12.51 -22.07
C GLY A 907 11.51 -12.26 -22.07
N LEU A 908 10.95 -12.04 -20.86
CA LEU A 908 9.51 -11.86 -20.66
C LEU A 908 8.97 -10.67 -21.44
N MET A 909 9.67 -9.53 -21.46
CA MET A 909 9.22 -8.35 -22.22
C MET A 909 9.37 -8.50 -23.73
N ALA A 910 10.36 -9.23 -24.23
CA ALA A 910 10.42 -9.56 -25.65
C ALA A 910 9.23 -10.46 -26.05
N ARG A 911 8.90 -11.47 -25.24
CA ARG A 911 7.71 -12.32 -25.43
C ARG A 911 6.40 -11.54 -25.34
N PHE A 912 6.31 -10.59 -24.41
CA PHE A 912 5.17 -9.68 -24.29
C PHE A 912 5.04 -8.79 -25.53
N SER A 913 6.14 -8.19 -26.02
CA SER A 913 6.15 -7.34 -27.21
C SER A 913 5.64 -8.10 -28.45
N VAL A 914 6.07 -9.35 -28.67
CA VAL A 914 5.52 -10.20 -29.75
C VAL A 914 4.02 -10.46 -29.56
N SER A 915 3.61 -10.80 -28.34
CA SER A 915 2.22 -11.12 -28.03
C SER A 915 1.29 -9.90 -28.21
N THR A 916 1.75 -8.73 -27.77
CA THR A 916 1.01 -7.46 -27.84
C THR A 916 0.98 -6.92 -29.26
N LEU A 917 2.08 -6.93 -30.01
CA LEU A 917 2.07 -6.53 -31.42
C LEU A 917 1.21 -7.47 -32.26
N GLY A 918 1.25 -8.78 -32.00
CA GLY A 918 0.38 -9.74 -32.68
C GLY A 918 -1.11 -9.56 -32.33
N ALA A 919 -1.42 -9.26 -31.06
CA ALA A 919 -2.77 -8.92 -30.65
C ALA A 919 -3.27 -7.59 -31.27
N ILE A 920 -2.40 -6.58 -31.41
CA ILE A 920 -2.71 -5.33 -32.12
C ILE A 920 -2.90 -5.58 -33.61
N ALA A 921 -2.09 -6.44 -34.24
CA ALA A 921 -2.26 -6.82 -35.65
C ALA A 921 -3.61 -7.51 -35.91
N ILE A 922 -3.99 -8.47 -35.06
CA ILE A 922 -5.28 -9.17 -35.14
C ILE A 922 -6.44 -8.19 -34.84
N GLY A 923 -6.32 -7.40 -33.78
CA GLY A 923 -7.33 -6.42 -33.37
C GLY A 923 -7.55 -5.34 -34.44
N TRP A 924 -6.48 -4.84 -35.06
CA TRP A 924 -6.56 -3.92 -36.18
C TRP A 924 -7.20 -4.55 -37.41
N ALA A 925 -6.86 -5.79 -37.77
CA ALA A 925 -7.52 -6.50 -38.87
C ALA A 925 -9.04 -6.64 -38.62
N VAL A 926 -9.43 -7.01 -37.39
CA VAL A 926 -10.85 -7.13 -37.00
C VAL A 926 -11.56 -5.77 -37.01
N LEU A 927 -10.96 -4.72 -36.45
CA LEU A 927 -11.59 -3.40 -36.38
C LEU A 927 -11.63 -2.70 -37.75
N ALA A 928 -10.49 -2.62 -38.44
CA ALA A 928 -10.38 -1.87 -39.69
C ALA A 928 -11.02 -2.60 -40.87
N LEU A 929 -10.86 -3.93 -41.01
CA LEU A 929 -11.42 -4.70 -42.13
C LEU A 929 -12.69 -5.46 -41.75
N GLY A 930 -12.81 -5.97 -40.52
CA GLY A 930 -14.03 -6.64 -40.07
C GLY A 930 -15.22 -5.69 -39.83
N PHE A 931 -14.97 -4.45 -39.38
CA PHE A 931 -16.01 -3.45 -39.12
C PHE A 931 -15.89 -2.19 -39.99
N GLY A 932 -14.84 -1.38 -39.81
CA GLY A 932 -14.78 0.01 -40.31
C GLY A 932 -14.71 0.18 -41.82
N ARG A 933 -14.13 -0.78 -42.54
CA ARG A 933 -14.05 -0.84 -44.01
C ARG A 933 -14.62 -2.15 -44.56
N ASN A 934 -15.65 -2.65 -43.90
CA ASN A 934 -16.40 -3.82 -44.35
C ASN A 934 -17.45 -3.37 -45.39
N PRO A 935 -17.41 -3.89 -46.64
CA PRO A 935 -18.33 -3.47 -47.71
C PRO A 935 -19.83 -3.58 -47.38
N PHE A 936 -20.21 -4.47 -46.46
CA PHE A 936 -21.60 -4.59 -46.00
C PHE A 936 -22.00 -3.52 -44.98
N LEU A 937 -21.04 -2.96 -44.24
CA LEU A 937 -21.27 -2.00 -43.15
C LEU A 937 -20.97 -0.55 -43.55
N ASP A 938 -19.97 -0.32 -44.42
CA ASP A 938 -19.64 1.00 -44.96
C ASP A 938 -20.43 1.35 -46.24
N GLY A 939 -21.30 0.45 -46.71
CA GLY A 939 -22.17 0.63 -47.87
C GLY A 939 -21.43 0.75 -49.21
N SER A 940 -20.11 0.54 -49.25
CA SER A 940 -19.34 0.69 -50.49
C SER A 940 -19.65 -0.45 -51.47
N ALA A 941 -19.90 -0.11 -52.75
CA ALA A 941 -20.29 -1.10 -53.76
C ALA A 941 -19.21 -2.15 -54.01
N VAL A 942 -19.60 -3.41 -54.19
CA VAL A 942 -18.69 -4.50 -54.59
C VAL A 942 -18.93 -4.84 -56.04
N GLU A 943 -18.17 -4.17 -56.91
CA GLU A 943 -18.13 -4.46 -58.34
C GLU A 943 -17.37 -5.76 -58.65
N GLY A 944 -17.78 -6.42 -59.74
CA GLY A 944 -17.22 -7.70 -60.20
C GLY A 944 -18.16 -8.89 -59.96
N PRO A 945 -17.79 -10.09 -60.45
CA PRO A 945 -18.53 -11.32 -60.18
C PRO A 945 -18.38 -11.75 -58.72
N VAL A 946 -19.28 -12.64 -58.27
CA VAL A 946 -19.39 -13.09 -56.87
C VAL A 946 -18.04 -13.43 -56.23
N ILE A 947 -17.15 -14.15 -56.92
CA ILE A 947 -15.90 -14.66 -56.36
C ILE A 947 -14.69 -13.73 -56.60
N PHE A 948 -14.60 -13.06 -57.75
CA PHE A 948 -13.42 -12.27 -58.15
C PHE A 948 -13.68 -10.76 -58.04
N ASN A 949 -13.71 -10.26 -56.80
CA ASN A 949 -13.93 -8.85 -56.49
C ASN A 949 -13.02 -8.39 -55.32
N ARG A 950 -13.18 -7.14 -54.88
CA ARG A 950 -12.33 -6.55 -53.82
C ARG A 950 -12.42 -7.24 -52.45
N ILE A 951 -13.51 -7.98 -52.16
CA ILE A 951 -13.62 -8.79 -50.93
C ILE A 951 -12.49 -9.84 -50.92
N LEU A 952 -12.28 -10.53 -52.04
CA LEU A 952 -11.22 -11.54 -52.17
C LEU A 952 -9.82 -10.92 -52.02
N TRP A 953 -9.60 -9.72 -52.55
CA TRP A 953 -8.29 -9.06 -52.43
C TRP A 953 -7.99 -8.60 -51.00
N GLY A 954 -8.92 -7.93 -50.30
CA GLY A 954 -8.67 -7.47 -48.93
C GLY A 954 -8.71 -8.60 -47.90
N TYR A 955 -9.83 -9.33 -47.83
CA TYR A 955 -10.00 -10.41 -46.84
C TYR A 955 -9.17 -11.64 -47.18
N GLY A 956 -9.00 -11.98 -48.45
CA GLY A 956 -8.16 -13.11 -48.88
C GLY A 956 -6.68 -12.87 -48.63
N LEU A 957 -6.12 -11.71 -49.02
CA LEU A 957 -4.73 -11.38 -48.71
C LEU A 957 -4.49 -11.30 -47.20
N THR A 958 -5.43 -10.73 -46.44
CA THR A 958 -5.35 -10.68 -44.97
C THR A 958 -5.43 -12.08 -44.38
N THR A 959 -6.32 -12.96 -44.86
CA THR A 959 -6.39 -14.37 -44.45
C THR A 959 -5.08 -15.10 -44.71
N LEU A 960 -4.45 -14.88 -45.87
CA LEU A 960 -3.15 -15.46 -46.21
C LEU A 960 -2.01 -14.91 -45.34
N ALA A 961 -1.98 -13.60 -45.05
CA ALA A 961 -0.98 -12.99 -44.18
C ALA A 961 -1.12 -13.47 -42.72
N LEU A 962 -2.35 -13.55 -42.20
CA LEU A 962 -2.65 -14.10 -40.88
C LEU A 962 -2.30 -15.60 -40.81
N ALA A 963 -2.61 -16.38 -41.85
CA ALA A 963 -2.24 -17.80 -41.93
C ALA A 963 -0.71 -18.02 -42.03
N GLY A 964 0.00 -17.16 -42.77
CA GLY A 964 1.46 -17.16 -42.84
C GLY A 964 2.11 -16.83 -41.49
N ALA A 965 1.57 -15.83 -40.78
CA ALA A 965 1.98 -15.52 -39.41
C ALA A 965 1.68 -16.68 -38.45
N ALA A 966 0.50 -17.32 -38.57
CA ALA A 966 0.13 -18.50 -37.79
C ALA A 966 1.11 -19.66 -38.01
N TRP A 967 1.51 -19.89 -39.27
CA TRP A 967 2.48 -20.92 -39.65
C TRP A 967 3.87 -20.62 -39.11
N TRP A 968 4.38 -19.39 -39.26
CA TRP A 968 5.73 -19.06 -38.78
C TRP A 968 5.82 -19.06 -37.25
N LEU A 969 4.80 -18.54 -36.55
CA LEU A 969 4.75 -18.49 -35.08
C LEU A 969 4.45 -19.85 -34.42
N ARG A 970 4.22 -20.93 -35.20
CA ARG A 970 3.93 -22.28 -34.69
C ARG A 970 5.06 -22.81 -33.79
N ASP A 971 6.30 -22.49 -34.14
CA ASP A 971 7.52 -23.01 -33.54
C ASP A 971 7.98 -22.09 -32.39
N GLY A 972 7.23 -22.14 -31.29
CA GLY A 972 7.58 -21.49 -30.02
C GLY A 972 6.49 -20.60 -29.40
N LEU A 973 5.52 -20.13 -30.19
CA LEU A 973 4.42 -19.25 -29.72
C LEU A 973 3.04 -19.81 -30.10
N ALA A 974 2.81 -21.08 -29.78
CA ALA A 974 1.59 -21.83 -30.12
C ALA A 974 0.26 -21.10 -29.81
N THR A 975 0.15 -20.34 -28.72
CA THR A 975 -1.06 -19.54 -28.41
C THR A 975 -1.29 -18.41 -29.40
N LEU A 976 -0.22 -17.71 -29.80
CA LEU A 976 -0.30 -16.61 -30.76
C LEU A 976 -0.50 -17.15 -32.19
N SER A 977 0.17 -18.26 -32.53
CA SER A 977 -0.07 -19.04 -33.74
C SER A 977 -1.54 -19.47 -33.87
N ARG A 978 -2.15 -20.00 -32.79
CA ARG A 978 -3.60 -20.29 -32.74
C ARG A 978 -4.45 -19.02 -32.90
N ALA A 979 -4.09 -17.91 -32.27
CA ALA A 979 -4.84 -16.65 -32.41
C ALA A 979 -4.82 -16.12 -33.85
N PHE A 980 -3.66 -16.13 -34.51
CA PHE A 980 -3.54 -15.80 -35.93
C PHE A 980 -4.31 -16.78 -36.82
N GLY A 981 -4.30 -18.08 -36.51
CA GLY A 981 -5.09 -19.09 -37.22
C GLY A 981 -6.60 -18.92 -37.05
N LEU A 982 -7.08 -18.56 -35.86
CA LEU A 982 -8.48 -18.22 -35.59
C LEU A 982 -8.88 -16.91 -36.28
N ALA A 983 -8.00 -15.92 -36.32
CA ALA A 983 -8.23 -14.67 -37.06
C ALA A 983 -8.31 -14.91 -38.57
N ALA A 984 -7.46 -15.78 -39.13
CA ALA A 984 -7.54 -16.23 -40.52
C ALA A 984 -8.85 -16.99 -40.79
N ALA A 985 -9.27 -17.89 -39.89
CA ALA A 985 -10.56 -18.59 -40.00
C ALA A 985 -11.76 -17.63 -39.92
N ALA A 986 -11.73 -16.64 -39.02
CA ALA A 986 -12.76 -15.61 -38.91
C ALA A 986 -12.82 -14.71 -40.15
N ALA A 987 -11.67 -14.32 -40.72
CA ALA A 987 -11.60 -13.58 -41.97
C ALA A 987 -12.12 -14.41 -43.16
N ALA A 988 -11.86 -15.72 -43.18
CA ALA A 988 -12.42 -16.64 -44.18
C ALA A 988 -13.94 -16.83 -44.04
N ILE A 989 -14.47 -16.92 -42.81
CA ILE A 989 -15.92 -16.99 -42.54
C ILE A 989 -16.59 -15.65 -42.91
N GLY A 990 -15.98 -14.51 -42.56
CA GLY A 990 -16.45 -13.19 -42.95
C GLY A 990 -16.48 -13.03 -44.48
N CYS A 991 -15.43 -13.48 -45.17
CA CYS A 991 -15.41 -13.57 -46.63
C CYS A 991 -16.57 -14.44 -47.15
N ALA A 992 -16.76 -15.66 -46.64
CA ALA A 992 -17.85 -16.55 -47.04
C ALA A 992 -19.26 -15.95 -46.80
N PHE A 993 -19.46 -15.24 -45.69
CA PHE A 993 -20.70 -14.52 -45.41
C PHE A 993 -20.94 -13.39 -46.41
N LEU A 994 -19.93 -12.55 -46.69
CA LEU A 994 -20.04 -11.46 -47.66
C LEU A 994 -20.28 -11.98 -49.08
N LEU A 995 -19.65 -13.10 -49.45
CA LEU A 995 -19.88 -13.80 -50.73
C LEU A 995 -21.32 -14.34 -50.83
N LEU A 996 -21.84 -14.99 -49.77
CA LEU A 996 -23.22 -15.47 -49.71
C LEU A 996 -24.23 -14.30 -49.77
N ARG A 997 -23.95 -13.21 -49.05
CA ARG A 997 -24.82 -12.03 -49.00
C ARG A 997 -24.83 -11.26 -50.33
N HIS A 998 -23.70 -11.22 -51.03
CA HIS A 998 -23.62 -10.73 -52.41
C HIS A 998 -24.35 -11.67 -53.39
N GLY A 999 -24.39 -12.98 -53.12
CA GLY A 999 -25.21 -13.93 -53.88
C GLY A 999 -26.73 -13.76 -53.69
N LEU A 1000 -27.18 -13.33 -52.50
CA LEU A 1000 -28.59 -13.12 -52.18
C LEU A 1000 -29.11 -11.71 -52.52
N HIS A 1001 -28.27 -10.68 -52.48
CA HIS A 1001 -28.68 -9.27 -52.65
C HIS A 1001 -27.84 -8.47 -53.67
N GLY A 1002 -26.81 -9.06 -54.30
CA GLY A 1002 -26.02 -8.41 -55.34
C GLY A 1002 -24.94 -7.43 -54.86
N PRO A 1003 -24.47 -6.51 -55.75
CA PRO A 1003 -23.31 -5.63 -55.50
C PRO A 1003 -23.40 -4.71 -54.29
N THR A 1004 -24.60 -4.42 -53.79
CA THR A 1004 -24.89 -3.54 -52.65
C THR A 1004 -24.90 -4.27 -51.29
N LEU A 1005 -24.85 -5.61 -51.26
CA LEU A 1005 -24.90 -6.45 -50.05
C LEU A 1005 -26.13 -6.22 -49.12
N SER A 1006 -27.10 -5.43 -49.57
CA SER A 1006 -28.20 -4.89 -48.76
C SER A 1006 -29.51 -4.89 -49.54
N SER A 1007 -30.62 -4.92 -48.79
CA SER A 1007 -32.00 -5.00 -49.27
C SER A 1007 -32.90 -4.20 -48.33
N GLU A 1008 -34.00 -3.66 -48.83
CA GLU A 1008 -35.01 -2.94 -48.03
C GLU A 1008 -35.88 -3.89 -47.18
N VAL A 1009 -35.92 -5.19 -47.53
CA VAL A 1009 -36.61 -6.22 -46.75
C VAL A 1009 -35.69 -6.71 -45.61
N PRO A 1010 -36.15 -6.69 -44.33
CA PRO A 1010 -35.35 -7.16 -43.20
C PRO A 1010 -35.18 -8.69 -43.22
N ILE A 1011 -34.18 -9.19 -42.48
CA ILE A 1011 -33.79 -10.61 -42.43
C ILE A 1011 -35.00 -11.47 -42.07
N THR A 1012 -35.43 -12.32 -43.00
CA THR A 1012 -36.67 -13.09 -42.84
C THR A 1012 -36.49 -14.28 -41.89
N LEU A 1013 -37.58 -14.76 -41.30
CA LEU A 1013 -37.57 -15.94 -40.41
C LEU A 1013 -37.07 -17.23 -41.11
N ALA A 1014 -37.18 -17.32 -42.43
CA ALA A 1014 -36.60 -18.41 -43.21
C ALA A 1014 -35.09 -18.21 -43.46
N GLU A 1015 -34.65 -16.98 -43.76
CA GLU A 1015 -33.24 -16.62 -43.93
C GLU A 1015 -32.44 -16.84 -42.62
N SER A 1016 -33.00 -16.44 -41.48
CA SER A 1016 -32.39 -16.69 -40.16
C SER A 1016 -32.34 -18.18 -39.83
N GLY A 1017 -33.37 -18.96 -40.18
CA GLY A 1017 -33.38 -20.42 -40.09
C GLY A 1017 -32.30 -21.09 -40.94
N ILE A 1018 -32.02 -20.55 -42.14
CA ILE A 1018 -30.93 -20.99 -43.02
C ILE A 1018 -29.56 -20.66 -42.39
N TYR A 1019 -29.37 -19.45 -41.86
CA TYR A 1019 -28.13 -19.09 -41.15
C TYR A 1019 -27.91 -19.95 -39.89
N ALA A 1020 -28.95 -20.23 -39.12
CA ALA A 1020 -28.87 -21.11 -37.94
C ALA A 1020 -28.54 -22.56 -38.34
N SER A 1021 -29.14 -23.06 -39.43
CA SER A 1021 -28.83 -24.38 -39.99
C SER A 1021 -27.38 -24.46 -40.47
N LEU A 1022 -26.87 -23.40 -41.13
CA LEU A 1022 -25.48 -23.29 -41.54
C LEU A 1022 -24.53 -23.26 -40.33
N ALA A 1023 -24.90 -22.58 -39.24
CA ALA A 1023 -24.12 -22.56 -38.00
C ALA A 1023 -24.04 -23.95 -37.33
N PHE A 1024 -25.14 -24.72 -37.31
CA PHE A 1024 -25.12 -26.11 -36.84
C PHE A 1024 -24.29 -27.03 -37.75
N MET A 1025 -24.42 -26.91 -39.08
CA MET A 1025 -23.61 -27.68 -40.03
C MET A 1025 -22.11 -27.35 -39.93
N LEU A 1026 -21.75 -26.06 -39.76
CA LEU A 1026 -20.38 -25.62 -39.56
C LEU A 1026 -19.82 -26.13 -38.22
N ALA A 1027 -20.60 -26.06 -37.13
CA ALA A 1027 -20.19 -26.61 -35.84
C ALA A 1027 -19.88 -28.11 -35.92
N ILE A 1028 -20.75 -28.90 -36.58
CA ILE A 1028 -20.53 -30.33 -36.80
C ILE A 1028 -19.32 -30.58 -37.71
N GLY A 1029 -19.19 -29.85 -38.83
CA GLY A 1029 -18.06 -29.95 -39.74
C GLY A 1029 -16.72 -29.63 -39.07
N VAL A 1030 -16.68 -28.62 -38.20
CA VAL A 1030 -15.50 -28.27 -37.39
C VAL A 1030 -15.17 -29.33 -36.34
N MET A 1031 -16.18 -29.91 -35.67
CA MET A 1031 -15.98 -31.05 -34.75
C MET A 1031 -15.45 -32.30 -35.47
N ILE A 1032 -15.91 -32.57 -36.69
CA ILE A 1032 -15.41 -33.67 -37.54
C ILE A 1032 -13.98 -33.39 -38.03
N ALA A 1033 -13.70 -32.19 -38.53
CA ALA A 1033 -12.36 -31.81 -38.99
C ALA A 1033 -11.33 -31.85 -37.84
N GLY A 1034 -11.72 -31.44 -36.62
CA GLY A 1034 -10.89 -31.56 -35.42
C GLY A 1034 -10.58 -33.00 -35.00
N ALA A 1035 -11.39 -33.99 -35.42
CA ALA A 1035 -11.13 -35.41 -35.21
C ALA A 1035 -10.16 -36.02 -36.24
N VAL A 1036 -9.98 -35.40 -37.41
CA VAL A 1036 -9.05 -35.87 -38.45
C VAL A 1036 -7.61 -35.46 -38.09
N ARG A 1037 -6.70 -36.44 -37.99
CA ARG A 1037 -5.29 -36.21 -37.65
C ARG A 1037 -4.46 -35.77 -38.87
N TRP A 1038 -4.50 -34.49 -39.23
CA TRP A 1038 -3.53 -33.95 -40.19
C TRP A 1038 -2.17 -33.71 -39.50
N GLN A 1039 -1.08 -34.26 -40.06
CA GLN A 1039 0.31 -34.07 -39.61
C GLN A 1039 0.54 -34.22 -38.08
N GLY A 1040 -0.15 -35.17 -37.44
CA GLY A 1040 0.16 -35.59 -36.07
C GLY A 1040 -0.35 -34.69 -34.93
N ARG A 1041 -1.03 -33.57 -35.22
CA ARG A 1041 -1.68 -32.73 -34.19
C ARG A 1041 -3.11 -32.39 -34.61
N SER A 1042 -4.09 -32.83 -33.83
CA SER A 1042 -5.49 -32.45 -34.02
C SER A 1042 -5.74 -31.00 -33.61
N ALA A 1043 -6.61 -30.32 -34.35
CA ALA A 1043 -7.13 -29.01 -33.95
C ALA A 1043 -8.12 -29.19 -32.78
N GLN A 1044 -7.63 -29.03 -31.55
CA GLN A 1044 -8.44 -29.09 -30.33
C GLN A 1044 -9.35 -27.86 -30.19
N ILE A 1045 -10.39 -27.80 -31.00
CA ILE A 1045 -11.55 -26.93 -30.81
C ILE A 1045 -12.49 -27.68 -29.87
N ASP A 1046 -12.77 -27.14 -28.68
CA ASP A 1046 -13.63 -27.86 -27.72
C ASP A 1046 -15.05 -27.97 -28.29
N PRO A 1047 -15.60 -29.20 -28.46
CA PRO A 1047 -16.96 -29.41 -28.93
C PRO A 1047 -18.04 -28.64 -28.16
N LEU A 1048 -17.81 -28.34 -26.87
CA LEU A 1048 -18.70 -27.53 -26.04
C LEU A 1048 -18.79 -26.07 -26.52
N VAL A 1049 -17.69 -25.50 -27.02
CA VAL A 1049 -17.68 -24.11 -27.53
C VAL A 1049 -18.43 -24.04 -28.86
N ALA A 1050 -18.21 -25.00 -29.76
CA ALA A 1050 -18.97 -25.12 -31.01
C ALA A 1050 -20.48 -25.35 -30.75
N THR A 1051 -20.81 -26.12 -29.72
CA THR A 1051 -22.18 -26.34 -29.24
C THR A 1051 -22.82 -25.05 -28.74
N LEU A 1052 -22.18 -24.34 -27.81
CA LEU A 1052 -22.70 -23.10 -27.24
C LEU A 1052 -22.84 -22.00 -28.30
N ALA A 1053 -21.87 -21.87 -29.22
CA ALA A 1053 -21.92 -20.90 -30.30
C ALA A 1053 -23.10 -21.16 -31.27
N SER A 1054 -23.30 -22.41 -31.70
CA SER A 1054 -24.39 -22.75 -32.62
C SER A 1054 -25.77 -22.67 -31.98
N CYS A 1055 -25.95 -23.18 -30.75
CA CYS A 1055 -27.21 -23.04 -30.00
C CYS A 1055 -27.53 -21.59 -29.65
N GLY A 1056 -26.53 -20.80 -29.25
CA GLY A 1056 -26.69 -19.38 -28.92
C GLY A 1056 -27.03 -18.54 -30.15
N PHE A 1057 -26.35 -18.77 -31.28
CA PHE A 1057 -26.67 -18.12 -32.54
C PHE A 1057 -28.09 -18.45 -33.01
N PHE A 1058 -28.51 -19.72 -32.94
CA PHE A 1058 -29.90 -20.11 -33.24
C PHE A 1058 -30.90 -19.34 -32.38
N ALA A 1059 -30.73 -19.32 -31.05
CA ALA A 1059 -31.65 -18.63 -30.15
C ALA A 1059 -31.76 -17.12 -30.44
N VAL A 1060 -30.64 -16.46 -30.75
CA VAL A 1060 -30.61 -15.03 -31.10
C VAL A 1060 -31.21 -14.76 -32.48
N ALA A 1061 -30.85 -15.55 -33.50
CA ALA A 1061 -31.36 -15.38 -34.86
C ALA A 1061 -32.86 -15.65 -34.96
N ALA A 1062 -33.36 -16.65 -34.22
CA ALA A 1062 -34.78 -16.97 -34.12
C ALA A 1062 -35.58 -15.91 -33.35
N PHE A 1063 -34.98 -15.25 -32.35
CA PHE A 1063 -35.61 -14.12 -31.65
C PHE A 1063 -35.67 -12.86 -32.53
N ILE A 1064 -34.55 -12.46 -33.14
CA ILE A 1064 -34.47 -11.23 -33.95
C ILE A 1064 -35.39 -11.31 -35.17
N ALA A 1065 -35.42 -12.44 -35.87
CA ALA A 1065 -36.30 -12.65 -37.02
C ALA A 1065 -37.70 -13.15 -36.64
N SER A 1066 -38.07 -13.13 -35.36
CA SER A 1066 -39.40 -13.55 -34.93
C SER A 1066 -40.48 -12.61 -35.49
N PRO A 1067 -41.72 -13.08 -35.75
CA PRO A 1067 -42.79 -12.19 -36.20
C PRO A 1067 -43.05 -11.06 -35.19
N ALA A 1068 -42.90 -11.36 -33.89
CA ALA A 1068 -43.03 -10.43 -32.78
C ALA A 1068 -42.02 -9.27 -32.76
N MET A 1069 -40.96 -9.33 -33.57
CA MET A 1069 -39.90 -8.31 -33.70
C MET A 1069 -39.77 -7.72 -35.12
N THR A 1070 -40.50 -8.26 -36.10
CA THR A 1070 -40.32 -7.91 -37.53
C THR A 1070 -41.61 -7.49 -38.23
N ASP A 1071 -42.76 -7.62 -37.56
CA ASP A 1071 -44.11 -7.36 -38.07
C ASP A 1071 -44.43 -8.09 -39.40
N GLN A 1072 -43.67 -9.13 -39.74
CA GLN A 1072 -43.89 -9.96 -40.93
C GLN A 1072 -44.87 -11.10 -40.62
N PRO A 1073 -45.94 -11.29 -41.43
CA PRO A 1073 -46.89 -12.38 -41.22
C PRO A 1073 -46.26 -13.76 -41.50
N LEU A 1074 -46.80 -14.80 -40.87
CA LEU A 1074 -46.37 -16.18 -41.06
C LEU A 1074 -46.76 -16.71 -42.45
N ALA A 1075 -45.88 -16.51 -43.42
CA ALA A 1075 -46.03 -17.03 -44.77
C ALA A 1075 -45.93 -18.57 -44.79
N GLY A 1076 -47.00 -19.22 -45.23
CA GLY A 1076 -47.11 -20.68 -45.36
C GLY A 1076 -48.51 -21.20 -45.02
N ILE A 1077 -48.63 -22.53 -44.95
CA ILE A 1077 -49.84 -23.23 -44.52
C ILE A 1077 -49.73 -23.43 -42.98
N PRO A 1078 -50.84 -23.49 -42.21
CA PRO A 1078 -50.76 -23.88 -40.80
C PRO A 1078 -49.92 -25.15 -40.60
N ILE A 1079 -49.03 -25.15 -39.59
CA ILE A 1079 -48.02 -26.19 -39.32
C ILE A 1079 -46.89 -26.31 -40.36
N LEU A 1080 -47.02 -25.74 -41.58
CA LEU A 1080 -46.03 -25.82 -42.67
C LEU A 1080 -45.71 -24.42 -43.25
N ASP A 1081 -44.90 -23.67 -42.52
CA ASP A 1081 -44.62 -22.25 -42.79
C ASP A 1081 -43.18 -21.81 -42.46
N ASN A 1082 -42.94 -20.50 -42.51
CA ASN A 1082 -41.66 -19.92 -42.10
C ASN A 1082 -41.31 -20.15 -40.62
N ALA A 1083 -42.26 -20.38 -39.70
CA ALA A 1083 -41.96 -20.76 -38.31
C ALA A 1083 -41.44 -22.21 -38.20
N LEU A 1084 -41.87 -23.11 -39.08
CA LEU A 1084 -41.22 -24.42 -39.22
C LEU A 1084 -39.76 -24.28 -39.68
N LEU A 1085 -39.46 -23.41 -40.64
CA LEU A 1085 -38.07 -23.19 -41.09
C LEU A 1085 -37.21 -22.41 -40.08
N GLY A 1086 -37.81 -21.46 -39.36
CA GLY A 1086 -37.11 -20.60 -38.39
C GLY A 1086 -36.87 -21.25 -37.03
N TYR A 1087 -37.84 -22.02 -36.51
CA TYR A 1087 -37.74 -22.63 -35.17
C TYR A 1087 -37.61 -24.16 -35.23
N LEU A 1088 -38.47 -24.86 -35.96
CA LEU A 1088 -38.56 -26.32 -35.86
C LEU A 1088 -37.42 -27.04 -36.60
N LEU A 1089 -37.01 -26.56 -37.77
CA LEU A 1089 -35.89 -27.12 -38.54
C LEU A 1089 -34.55 -26.99 -37.78
N PRO A 1090 -34.14 -25.82 -37.24
CA PRO A 1090 -32.91 -25.74 -36.47
C PRO A 1090 -33.02 -26.45 -35.11
N ALA A 1091 -34.20 -26.52 -34.49
CA ALA A 1091 -34.43 -27.36 -33.31
C ALA A 1091 -34.28 -28.87 -33.60
N ALA A 1092 -34.71 -29.33 -34.78
CA ALA A 1092 -34.50 -30.70 -35.24
C ALA A 1092 -33.01 -30.98 -35.55
N LEU A 1093 -32.29 -30.01 -36.13
CA LEU A 1093 -30.84 -30.10 -36.31
C LEU A 1093 -30.09 -30.09 -34.97
N ALA A 1094 -30.55 -29.31 -33.98
CA ALA A 1094 -30.02 -29.35 -32.62
C ALA A 1094 -30.30 -30.72 -31.95
N PHE A 1095 -31.48 -31.31 -32.13
CA PHE A 1095 -31.79 -32.66 -31.64
C PHE A 1095 -30.90 -33.73 -32.30
N ALA A 1096 -30.68 -33.62 -33.62
CA ALA A 1096 -29.73 -34.48 -34.35
C ALA A 1096 -28.29 -34.30 -33.86
N ALA A 1097 -27.86 -33.06 -33.56
CA ALA A 1097 -26.56 -32.78 -32.97
C ALA A 1097 -26.42 -33.34 -31.53
N ALA A 1098 -27.48 -33.32 -30.73
CA ALA A 1098 -27.53 -33.98 -29.42
C ALA A 1098 -27.33 -35.50 -29.55
N ALA A 1099 -28.04 -36.14 -30.48
CA ALA A 1099 -27.92 -37.58 -30.74
C ALA A 1099 -26.52 -37.95 -31.28
N TRP A 1100 -25.96 -37.15 -32.19
CA TRP A 1100 -24.61 -37.33 -32.71
C TRP A 1100 -23.55 -37.17 -31.61
N ALA A 1101 -23.67 -36.14 -30.77
CA ALA A 1101 -22.77 -35.94 -29.63
C ALA A 1101 -22.89 -37.06 -28.58
N GLN A 1102 -24.09 -37.62 -28.37
CA GLN A 1102 -24.29 -38.77 -27.50
C GLN A 1102 -23.57 -40.02 -28.03
N ALA A 1103 -23.60 -40.25 -29.35
CA ALA A 1103 -22.93 -41.38 -29.99
C ALA A 1103 -21.39 -41.24 -30.01
N TYR A 1104 -20.88 -40.08 -30.45
CA TYR A 1104 -19.46 -39.92 -30.80
C TYR A 1104 -18.62 -39.15 -29.75
N LEU A 1105 -19.19 -38.22 -29.00
CA LEU A 1105 -18.44 -37.35 -28.08
C LEU A 1105 -18.51 -37.78 -26.60
N ARG A 1106 -19.52 -38.56 -26.20
CA ARG A 1106 -19.72 -39.09 -24.82
C ARG A 1106 -19.72 -38.05 -23.68
N ARG A 1107 -19.85 -36.75 -23.98
CA ARG A 1107 -19.92 -35.65 -23.00
C ARG A 1107 -21.38 -35.30 -22.68
N PRO A 1108 -21.93 -35.61 -21.49
CA PRO A 1108 -23.36 -35.42 -21.19
C PRO A 1108 -23.80 -33.94 -21.20
N LEU A 1109 -22.91 -33.01 -20.86
CA LEU A 1109 -23.22 -31.57 -20.89
C LEU A 1109 -23.56 -31.07 -22.31
N ILE A 1110 -22.86 -31.58 -23.33
CA ILE A 1110 -23.10 -31.19 -24.73
C ILE A 1110 -24.47 -31.69 -25.21
N VAL A 1111 -24.79 -32.95 -24.90
CA VAL A 1111 -26.10 -33.55 -25.20
C VAL A 1111 -27.21 -32.78 -24.50
N ARG A 1112 -27.00 -32.34 -23.24
CA ARG A 1112 -27.94 -31.47 -22.51
C ARG A 1112 -28.14 -30.11 -23.16
N ILE A 1113 -27.08 -29.43 -23.62
CA ILE A 1113 -27.19 -28.08 -24.22
C ILE A 1113 -27.93 -28.13 -25.56
N TYR A 1114 -27.54 -29.04 -26.46
CA TYR A 1114 -28.29 -29.26 -27.70
C TYR A 1114 -29.73 -29.71 -27.44
N GLY A 1115 -29.95 -30.55 -26.41
CA GLY A 1115 -31.29 -30.96 -25.97
C GLY A 1115 -32.15 -29.80 -25.43
N ILE A 1116 -31.56 -28.88 -24.66
CA ILE A 1116 -32.25 -27.67 -24.17
C ILE A 1116 -32.60 -26.74 -25.35
N ALA A 1117 -31.70 -26.55 -26.32
CA ALA A 1117 -31.98 -25.76 -27.51
C ALA A 1117 -33.12 -26.36 -28.35
N ALA A 1118 -33.16 -27.69 -28.49
CA ALA A 1118 -34.26 -28.39 -29.15
C ALA A 1118 -35.60 -28.26 -28.38
N ILE A 1119 -35.57 -28.41 -27.05
CA ILE A 1119 -36.75 -28.24 -26.17
C ILE A 1119 -37.29 -26.81 -26.27
N LEU A 1120 -36.44 -25.79 -26.11
CA LEU A 1120 -36.86 -24.39 -26.14
C LEU A 1120 -37.33 -23.95 -27.54
N GLY A 1121 -36.67 -24.39 -28.61
CA GLY A 1121 -37.12 -24.13 -29.99
C GLY A 1121 -38.48 -24.77 -30.29
N ALA A 1122 -38.73 -26.00 -29.79
CA ALA A 1122 -40.02 -26.66 -29.90
C ALA A 1122 -41.11 -26.00 -29.03
N LEU A 1123 -40.76 -25.50 -27.83
CA LEU A 1123 -41.69 -24.76 -26.98
C LEU A 1123 -42.05 -23.39 -27.59
N ALA A 1124 -41.08 -22.68 -28.16
CA ALA A 1124 -41.31 -21.43 -28.89
C ALA A 1124 -42.31 -21.66 -30.03
N TYR A 1125 -42.07 -22.68 -30.87
CA TYR A 1125 -43.00 -23.09 -31.93
C TYR A 1125 -44.41 -23.40 -31.39
N VAL A 1126 -44.54 -24.15 -30.29
CA VAL A 1126 -45.85 -24.43 -29.66
C VAL A 1126 -46.55 -23.17 -29.15
N VAL A 1127 -45.84 -22.24 -28.53
CA VAL A 1127 -46.42 -20.97 -28.03
C VAL A 1127 -46.82 -20.06 -29.19
N THR A 1128 -46.02 -19.99 -30.26
CA THR A 1128 -46.36 -19.28 -31.50
C THR A 1128 -47.60 -19.86 -32.17
N GLU A 1129 -47.72 -21.18 -32.31
CA GLU A 1129 -48.92 -21.83 -32.86
C GLU A 1129 -50.15 -21.67 -31.95
N VAL A 1130 -49.99 -21.63 -30.62
CA VAL A 1130 -51.09 -21.29 -29.70
C VAL A 1130 -51.60 -19.86 -29.96
N ARG A 1131 -50.71 -18.87 -30.09
CA ARG A 1131 -51.11 -17.48 -30.43
C ARG A 1131 -51.76 -17.42 -31.81
N ARG A 1132 -51.20 -18.11 -32.80
CA ARG A 1132 -51.73 -18.23 -34.17
C ARG A 1132 -53.14 -18.80 -34.20
N ALA A 1133 -53.43 -19.80 -33.35
CA ALA A 1133 -54.75 -20.43 -33.26
C ALA A 1133 -55.84 -19.51 -32.70
N PHE A 1134 -55.48 -18.46 -31.94
CA PHE A 1134 -56.43 -17.45 -31.44
C PHE A 1134 -56.53 -16.19 -32.31
N VAL A 1135 -55.52 -15.87 -33.14
CA VAL A 1135 -55.43 -14.56 -33.83
C VAL A 1135 -55.29 -14.65 -35.37
N GLY A 1136 -54.61 -15.66 -35.91
CA GLY A 1136 -54.40 -15.84 -37.35
C GLY A 1136 -52.94 -15.89 -37.77
N ALA A 1137 -52.68 -15.72 -39.09
CA ALA A 1137 -51.33 -15.73 -39.65
C ALA A 1137 -50.55 -14.43 -39.42
N ASP A 1138 -51.27 -13.34 -39.14
CA ASP A 1138 -50.75 -12.20 -38.39
C ASP A 1138 -50.98 -12.48 -36.89
N LEU A 1139 -49.95 -12.28 -36.06
CA LEU A 1139 -49.99 -12.61 -34.62
C LEU A 1139 -50.40 -11.43 -33.73
N PHE A 1140 -50.48 -10.22 -34.30
CA PHE A 1140 -50.75 -8.99 -33.58
C PHE A 1140 -52.26 -8.72 -33.45
N GLY A 1141 -52.71 -8.52 -32.22
CA GLY A 1141 -54.11 -8.32 -31.86
C GLY A 1141 -54.21 -7.83 -30.41
N THR A 1142 -55.08 -6.86 -30.15
CA THR A 1142 -54.93 -5.89 -29.05
C THR A 1142 -55.17 -6.44 -27.65
N ASP A 1143 -56.04 -7.44 -27.48
CA ASP A 1143 -56.55 -7.83 -26.17
C ASP A 1143 -56.22 -9.29 -25.84
N VAL A 1144 -55.36 -9.48 -24.83
CA VAL A 1144 -55.05 -10.80 -24.26
C VAL A 1144 -56.15 -11.17 -23.27
N SER A 1145 -57.09 -12.01 -23.69
CA SER A 1145 -58.23 -12.39 -22.86
C SER A 1145 -57.82 -13.20 -21.63
N ALA A 1146 -58.66 -13.20 -20.57
CA ALA A 1146 -58.46 -14.10 -19.43
C ALA A 1146 -58.43 -15.58 -19.87
N GLY A 1147 -59.20 -15.95 -20.90
CA GLY A 1147 -59.14 -17.28 -21.52
C GLY A 1147 -57.76 -17.59 -22.13
N GLU A 1148 -57.10 -16.61 -22.75
CA GLU A 1148 -55.75 -16.73 -23.28
C GLU A 1148 -54.70 -16.85 -22.16
N LEU A 1149 -54.83 -16.06 -21.08
CA LEU A 1149 -53.96 -16.14 -19.89
C LEU A 1149 -54.03 -17.52 -19.21
N TYR A 1150 -55.22 -18.14 -19.17
CA TYR A 1150 -55.40 -19.52 -18.73
C TYR A 1150 -54.92 -20.54 -19.78
N ALA A 1151 -55.12 -20.29 -21.08
CA ALA A 1151 -54.64 -21.17 -22.15
C ALA A 1151 -53.11 -21.28 -22.18
N TYR A 1152 -52.37 -20.18 -22.00
CA TYR A 1152 -50.90 -20.25 -21.82
C TYR A 1152 -50.52 -21.11 -20.62
N SER A 1153 -51.19 -20.91 -19.49
CA SER A 1153 -50.91 -21.63 -18.24
C SER A 1153 -51.21 -23.14 -18.38
N ALA A 1154 -52.26 -23.49 -19.14
CA ALA A 1154 -52.62 -24.88 -19.46
C ALA A 1154 -51.70 -25.51 -20.53
N ALA A 1155 -51.31 -24.77 -21.57
CA ALA A 1155 -50.43 -25.26 -22.63
C ALA A 1155 -49.01 -25.54 -22.11
N ILE A 1156 -48.48 -24.67 -21.25
CA ILE A 1156 -47.19 -24.87 -20.57
C ILE A 1156 -47.25 -26.10 -19.65
N LEU A 1157 -48.34 -26.28 -18.90
CA LEU A 1157 -48.55 -27.46 -18.06
C LEU A 1157 -48.65 -28.75 -18.89
N PHE A 1158 -49.41 -28.75 -19.98
CA PHE A 1158 -49.57 -29.90 -20.86
C PHE A 1158 -48.25 -30.27 -21.57
N TYR A 1159 -47.49 -29.27 -22.03
CA TYR A 1159 -46.15 -29.46 -22.59
C TYR A 1159 -45.17 -30.07 -21.57
N GLY A 1160 -45.21 -29.59 -20.32
CA GLY A 1160 -44.45 -30.18 -19.21
C GLY A 1160 -44.81 -31.65 -18.96
N VAL A 1161 -46.09 -32.01 -18.97
CA VAL A 1161 -46.56 -33.39 -18.81
C VAL A 1161 -46.18 -34.26 -20.02
N ALA A 1162 -46.24 -33.74 -21.24
CA ALA A 1162 -45.82 -34.46 -22.46
C ALA A 1162 -44.31 -34.76 -22.45
N LEU A 1163 -43.48 -33.80 -22.03
CA LEU A 1163 -42.05 -34.03 -21.79
C LEU A 1163 -41.82 -35.08 -20.69
N LEU A 1164 -42.55 -35.02 -19.57
CA LEU A 1164 -42.43 -36.01 -18.50
C LEU A 1164 -42.68 -37.44 -19.02
N ALA A 1165 -43.72 -37.63 -19.83
CA ALA A 1165 -44.03 -38.91 -20.48
C ALA A 1165 -42.92 -39.38 -21.44
N LEU A 1166 -42.37 -38.47 -22.26
CA LEU A 1166 -41.23 -38.77 -23.12
C LEU A 1166 -39.96 -39.15 -22.31
N GLY A 1167 -39.74 -38.48 -21.18
CA GLY A 1167 -38.65 -38.77 -20.24
C GLY A 1167 -38.77 -40.12 -19.52
N PHE A 1168 -39.99 -40.67 -19.41
CA PHE A 1168 -40.17 -42.07 -19.03
C PHE A 1168 -39.92 -43.01 -20.21
N ARG A 1169 -40.48 -42.74 -21.41
CA ARG A 1169 -40.34 -43.59 -22.60
C ARG A 1169 -38.88 -43.76 -23.06
N VAL A 1170 -38.09 -42.68 -23.03
CA VAL A 1170 -36.65 -42.66 -23.37
C VAL A 1170 -35.78 -42.95 -22.13
N ARG A 1171 -36.39 -43.22 -20.97
CA ARG A 1171 -35.76 -43.47 -19.65
C ARG A 1171 -34.83 -42.35 -19.11
N SER A 1172 -34.63 -41.25 -19.82
CA SER A 1172 -33.75 -40.13 -19.43
C SER A 1172 -34.19 -39.43 -18.14
N ARG A 1173 -33.31 -39.41 -17.12
CA ARG A 1173 -33.53 -38.69 -15.85
C ARG A 1173 -33.63 -37.19 -16.06
N ASP A 1174 -32.77 -36.64 -16.91
CA ASP A 1174 -32.64 -35.19 -17.14
C ASP A 1174 -33.92 -34.61 -17.76
N LEU A 1175 -34.52 -35.35 -18.69
CA LEU A 1175 -35.77 -34.97 -19.36
C LEU A 1175 -36.95 -34.91 -18.36
N ARG A 1176 -36.99 -35.82 -17.38
CA ARG A 1176 -38.00 -35.81 -16.30
C ARG A 1176 -37.79 -34.66 -15.30
N LEU A 1177 -36.54 -34.28 -15.02
CA LEU A 1177 -36.23 -33.11 -14.19
C LEU A 1177 -36.60 -31.80 -14.88
N ALA A 1178 -36.33 -31.69 -16.19
CA ALA A 1178 -36.73 -30.53 -17.00
C ALA A 1178 -38.25 -30.30 -16.98
N SER A 1179 -39.05 -31.36 -17.13
CA SER A 1179 -40.51 -31.27 -17.01
C SER A 1179 -41.01 -30.80 -15.63
N LEU A 1180 -40.33 -31.19 -14.54
CA LEU A 1180 -40.75 -30.78 -13.19
C LEU A 1180 -40.60 -29.27 -12.98
N GLY A 1181 -39.49 -28.68 -13.45
CA GLY A 1181 -39.27 -27.23 -13.37
C GLY A 1181 -40.32 -26.41 -14.13
N ILE A 1182 -40.76 -26.90 -15.30
CA ILE A 1182 -41.83 -26.28 -16.10
C ILE A 1182 -43.16 -26.25 -15.32
N VAL A 1183 -43.46 -27.30 -14.54
CA VAL A 1183 -44.66 -27.35 -13.69
C VAL A 1183 -44.56 -26.38 -12.50
N THR A 1184 -43.41 -26.27 -11.83
CA THR A 1184 -43.24 -25.35 -10.69
C THR A 1184 -43.44 -23.88 -11.08
N ILE A 1185 -42.97 -23.48 -12.27
CA ILE A 1185 -43.13 -22.10 -12.78
C ILE A 1185 -44.62 -21.71 -12.92
N ALA A 1186 -45.49 -22.64 -13.31
CA ALA A 1186 -46.93 -22.39 -13.39
C ALA A 1186 -47.57 -22.11 -12.01
N ILE A 1187 -47.03 -22.68 -10.93
CA ILE A 1187 -47.56 -22.51 -9.56
C ILE A 1187 -47.16 -21.13 -8.99
N CYS A 1188 -45.90 -20.72 -9.10
CA CYS A 1188 -45.43 -19.46 -8.51
C CYS A 1188 -46.08 -18.21 -9.14
N LYS A 1189 -46.45 -18.29 -10.43
CA LYS A 1189 -47.21 -17.26 -11.14
C LYS A 1189 -48.53 -16.94 -10.41
N ALA A 1190 -49.27 -17.97 -10.00
CA ALA A 1190 -50.62 -17.89 -9.42
C ALA A 1190 -50.68 -17.48 -7.93
N PHE A 1191 -49.64 -16.81 -7.42
CA PHE A 1191 -49.61 -16.29 -6.04
C PHE A 1191 -48.98 -14.90 -5.97
N LEU A 1192 -47.90 -14.67 -6.73
CA LEU A 1192 -47.22 -13.37 -6.75
C LEU A 1192 -47.95 -12.30 -7.57
N VAL A 1193 -48.70 -12.72 -8.60
CA VAL A 1193 -49.46 -11.81 -9.48
C VAL A 1193 -50.88 -11.55 -8.93
N ASP A 1194 -51.38 -12.41 -8.04
CA ASP A 1194 -52.82 -12.55 -7.78
C ASP A 1194 -53.27 -12.05 -6.38
N MET A 1195 -52.37 -11.50 -5.53
CA MET A 1195 -52.64 -11.35 -4.07
C MET A 1195 -52.26 -9.99 -3.41
N SER A 1196 -51.97 -8.92 -4.16
CA SER A 1196 -51.20 -7.78 -3.64
C SER A 1196 -52.00 -6.55 -3.12
N GLY A 1197 -52.51 -6.55 -1.87
CA GLY A 1197 -52.92 -5.29 -1.20
C GLY A 1197 -53.67 -5.35 0.14
N LEU A 1198 -52.98 -5.18 1.29
CA LEU A 1198 -53.54 -5.06 2.66
C LEU A 1198 -52.63 -4.22 3.60
N GLU A 1199 -53.18 -3.57 4.65
CA GLU A 1199 -52.45 -2.64 5.56
C GLU A 1199 -52.84 -2.71 7.07
N GLY A 1200 -52.12 -1.99 7.95
CA GLY A 1200 -52.53 -1.66 9.32
C GLY A 1200 -52.19 -2.70 10.42
N LEU A 1201 -53.01 -2.76 11.48
CA LEU A 1201 -52.94 -3.85 12.48
C LEU A 1201 -53.18 -5.22 11.80
N LEU A 1202 -54.00 -5.24 10.74
CA LEU A 1202 -54.18 -6.42 9.89
C LEU A 1202 -52.88 -6.81 9.19
N ARG A 1203 -52.02 -5.86 8.77
CA ARG A 1203 -50.68 -6.19 8.25
C ARG A 1203 -49.80 -6.89 9.29
N ALA A 1204 -49.81 -6.42 10.55
CA ALA A 1204 -49.10 -7.11 11.63
C ALA A 1204 -49.63 -8.54 11.85
N LEU A 1205 -50.95 -8.73 11.81
CA LEU A 1205 -51.59 -10.04 11.95
C LEU A 1205 -51.37 -10.96 10.73
N SER A 1206 -51.35 -10.44 9.50
CA SER A 1206 -51.07 -11.22 8.28
C SER A 1206 -49.63 -11.72 8.24
N PHE A 1207 -48.65 -10.93 8.68
CA PHE A 1207 -47.26 -11.40 8.82
C PHE A 1207 -47.12 -12.49 9.90
N ILE A 1208 -47.84 -12.37 11.02
CA ILE A 1208 -47.93 -13.43 12.04
C ILE A 1208 -48.59 -14.71 11.47
N GLY A 1209 -49.66 -14.55 10.67
CA GLY A 1209 -50.39 -15.68 10.05
C GLY A 1209 -49.57 -16.45 9.01
N LEU A 1210 -48.92 -15.75 8.07
CA LEU A 1210 -48.04 -16.36 7.07
C LEU A 1210 -46.79 -16.99 7.72
N GLY A 1211 -46.23 -16.34 8.74
CA GLY A 1211 -45.16 -16.91 9.55
C GLY A 1211 -45.60 -18.23 10.21
N GLY A 1212 -46.82 -18.29 10.72
CA GLY A 1212 -47.40 -19.50 11.32
C GLY A 1212 -47.57 -20.66 10.33
N SER A 1213 -48.08 -20.42 9.11
CA SER A 1213 -48.33 -21.50 8.14
C SER A 1213 -47.04 -22.08 7.55
N LEU A 1214 -46.03 -21.25 7.27
CA LEU A 1214 -44.71 -21.70 6.82
C LEU A 1214 -43.98 -22.52 7.90
N VAL A 1215 -44.01 -22.04 9.16
CA VAL A 1215 -43.48 -22.79 10.31
C VAL A 1215 -44.19 -24.15 10.46
N ALA A 1216 -45.52 -24.21 10.30
CA ALA A 1216 -46.29 -25.44 10.40
C ALA A 1216 -45.92 -26.48 9.31
N ILE A 1217 -45.75 -26.05 8.06
CA ILE A 1217 -45.36 -26.95 6.95
C ILE A 1217 -43.93 -27.47 7.16
N GLY A 1218 -42.99 -26.62 7.58
CA GLY A 1218 -41.62 -27.05 7.89
C GLY A 1218 -41.56 -28.08 9.03
N LEU A 1219 -42.37 -27.88 10.08
CA LEU A 1219 -42.52 -28.84 11.18
C LEU A 1219 -43.19 -30.15 10.77
N ALA A 1220 -44.07 -30.14 9.76
CA ALA A 1220 -44.66 -31.35 9.20
C ALA A 1220 -43.61 -32.17 8.41
N TYR A 1221 -42.83 -31.52 7.54
CA TYR A 1221 -41.79 -32.19 6.74
C TYR A 1221 -40.70 -32.82 7.62
N GLN A 1222 -40.23 -32.11 8.66
CA GLN A 1222 -39.28 -32.64 9.67
C GLN A 1222 -39.80 -33.88 10.41
N ARG A 1223 -41.12 -34.03 10.60
CA ARG A 1223 -41.74 -35.20 11.25
C ARG A 1223 -41.78 -36.44 10.36
N VAL A 1224 -41.81 -36.28 9.03
CA VAL A 1224 -41.80 -37.42 8.09
C VAL A 1224 -40.40 -38.04 8.02
N LEU A 1225 -39.36 -37.22 7.84
CA LEU A 1225 -37.96 -37.67 7.79
C LEU A 1225 -37.53 -38.44 9.04
N ARG A 1226 -37.95 -38.01 10.24
CA ARG A 1226 -37.63 -38.68 11.51
C ARG A 1226 -38.05 -40.15 11.59
N ARG A 1227 -39.10 -40.56 10.87
CA ARG A 1227 -39.55 -41.97 10.83
C ARG A 1227 -38.66 -42.88 9.98
N GLY A 1228 -37.76 -42.32 9.16
CA GLY A 1228 -36.80 -43.10 8.37
C GLY A 1228 -35.60 -43.63 9.17
N THR A 1229 -35.29 -43.00 10.31
CA THR A 1229 -34.08 -43.31 11.12
C THR A 1229 -34.31 -44.30 12.26
N GLU A 1230 -35.55 -44.55 12.68
CA GLU A 1230 -35.86 -45.44 13.82
C GLU A 1230 -35.74 -46.94 13.48
N THR A 1231 -35.57 -47.30 12.21
CA THR A 1231 -35.39 -48.70 11.74
C THR A 1231 -33.93 -49.16 11.67
N ALA A 1232 -32.96 -48.31 12.05
CA ALA A 1232 -31.52 -48.54 11.86
C ALA A 1232 -30.72 -48.71 13.18
N ALA A 1233 -31.35 -49.23 14.24
CA ALA A 1233 -30.68 -49.58 15.50
C ALA A 1233 -30.57 -51.11 15.65
N PRO A 1234 -29.35 -51.70 15.61
CA PRO A 1234 -29.16 -53.13 15.88
C PRO A 1234 -29.31 -53.43 17.38
N ALA A 1235 -29.78 -54.63 17.70
CA ALA A 1235 -29.91 -55.12 19.08
C ALA A 1235 -28.56 -55.57 19.66
N SER A 1236 -28.54 -55.75 20.98
CA SER A 1236 -27.38 -56.07 21.81
C SER A 1236 -26.73 -57.44 21.54
N ALA A 1237 -25.39 -57.47 21.66
CA ALA A 1237 -24.63 -58.57 22.24
C ALA A 1237 -23.48 -57.96 23.07
#